data_AF-A0A925F175-F1
#
_entry.id   AF-A0A925F175-F1
#
_cell.length_a   1.000
_cell.length_b   1.000
_cell.length_c   1.000
_cell.angle_alpha   90.00
_cell.angle_beta   90.00
_cell.angle_gamma   90.00
#
_symmetry.space_group_name_H-M   'P 1'
#
loop_
_entity.id
_entity.type
_entity.pdbx_description
1 polymer ?
#
loop_
_entity_poly.entity_id
_entity_poly.type
_entity_poly.pdbx_seq_one_letter_code
_entity_poly.pdbx_strand_id
1 'polypeptide(L)'
;MHILKFFLSLFFCSAIAPAFGQTHNYSAANAHSHNDYRQQNPFLQAYNEQFGSIEADVHLTGGLLLVGHDSVEIKERRTLEDLYLFPLSKFIENNKGRVYPDSSLKLQLLIDLKTEAVTTLDALVALLKKFPSVIYNPAIRIIITGNLPDETLFNAYPAYIWFDGNPDRDYSKSALPRIALLSGNFGKYSHWKGVGPLPVSDSSILTAIVNKAHSLNKPLRFWANPDFDEAWKTLVSLKVDYINTDQIAALSDFLKSRDKTLRLMPYNRIIRSAGDVIRFGDPKLENHALDAAILADDSKLVIEDRYGIMALDAGNKKIIGRWNFSDIPRYRKYMSTYSGIRSFMEKGKTWIVWSAAERDGGNAVLMIAEWADGFRNFSDIPIEKKASARNAIPNEIEVSSENGELFLYVVLNGNNELLKIRWNDRSILWRSATGVAPYGVAMANGSIYVSNWAGSNATDSSKERAGVPWGLAYTDPQTGATSSGTVIVFDPATGKTIRQINVGLHPNAVKASKDGRYIYVSNGSSDAITVINTKSNTISESVDVGLLKGKYNLQGSTPNALELNADNTILYVANGFDNAVAVVRLGKNASANGKGKSFVNGYIPTEAYPGGLKLVKDLLVVTNLESDGANVTDQDRKAGSIHQQLASVSIIPIPGKVTLERYTQEVAQLNLLNRREQLLLLPRAGVVPVPVPERLGEPSVFKHVVYIIKENKTYDQVFGDIPQGKGDSSLCIFGEKITPNMHALAKQFGWMDDYYASGKSSAEGHQWTDAGMVSDYVAKNVRAWFRSYPHRQDDALVYNKSGFIWNQALDNGKTVRIYGEACETEYDRNLKWADLYKRYKDGKKPDWHNESTIARILPIISPTFPDCDNIAFSDQQRADIFIQEWKQFEKGDSLPNLMILSLPNDHSAGTSPDFPTPNAMVADNDLAVGRIIEMISKSRYWDSTVIFITQDDSQSGWDHISAYRTIGLTVSPYSSGKLVSSNYNQTSMLRTIEQILGLPPMNVIDASARLMTDCFQNKINPLTYTALPNNVPLDQMNKGLQGLRGKARKFALQSKLEVFNEVDGGEDDIMNRIIWFYAKGETKYPRINSGQK
;
A
#
# COMPACT_ATOMS: atom_id res chain seq x y z
N MET A 1 75.31 26.62 0.66
CA MET A 1 75.73 26.32 -0.72
C MET A 1 75.19 24.95 -1.08
N HIS A 2 74.81 24.77 -2.35
CA HIS A 2 74.31 23.57 -3.00
C HIS A 2 74.65 22.17 -2.44
N ILE A 3 73.66 21.28 -2.63
CA ILE A 3 73.73 19.83 -2.90
C ILE A 3 74.21 18.93 -1.76
N LEU A 4 73.34 17.98 -1.36
CA LEU A 4 73.78 16.58 -1.24
C LEU A 4 72.63 15.58 -1.44
N LYS A 5 72.94 14.56 -2.23
CA LYS A 5 72.13 13.41 -2.66
C LYS A 5 72.56 12.16 -1.86
N PHE A 6 71.58 11.28 -1.59
CA PHE A 6 71.64 9.80 -1.44
C PHE A 6 72.43 9.23 -0.23
N PHE A 7 71.93 8.27 0.57
CA PHE A 7 71.52 6.90 0.19
C PHE A 7 70.58 6.20 1.21
N LEU A 8 69.85 5.20 0.70
CA LEU A 8 68.92 4.25 1.33
C LEU A 8 69.46 3.44 2.53
N SER A 9 68.56 3.07 3.44
CA SER A 9 68.43 1.71 3.99
C SER A 9 67.02 1.48 4.57
N LEU A 10 66.39 0.39 4.13
CA LEU A 10 65.03 -0.05 4.45
C LEU A 10 64.88 -0.46 5.93
N PHE A 11 63.71 -0.15 6.51
CA PHE A 11 63.07 -1.01 7.51
C PHE A 11 61.59 -1.20 7.14
N PHE A 12 61.19 -2.47 7.06
CA PHE A 12 59.84 -2.95 6.77
C PHE A 12 58.88 -2.56 7.89
N CYS A 13 57.80 -1.83 7.56
CA CYS A 13 56.59 -1.76 8.38
C CYS A 13 55.42 -2.23 7.53
N SER A 14 54.99 -3.47 7.79
CA SER A 14 53.79 -4.09 7.24
C SER A 14 52.55 -3.33 7.72
N ALA A 15 51.95 -2.54 6.84
CA ALA A 15 50.61 -1.99 7.02
C ALA A 15 49.59 -3.11 6.75
N ILE A 16 49.07 -3.72 7.81
CA ILE A 16 47.84 -4.52 7.73
C ILE A 16 46.70 -3.51 7.63
N ALA A 17 46.19 -3.29 6.41
CA ALA A 17 44.91 -2.63 6.23
C ALA A 17 43.80 -3.58 6.72
N PRO A 18 42.85 -3.12 7.55
CA PRO A 18 41.68 -3.93 7.85
C PRO A 18 40.87 -4.06 6.55
N ALA A 19 40.76 -5.29 6.05
CA ALA A 19 39.84 -5.62 4.97
C ALA A 19 38.40 -5.44 5.49
N PHE A 20 37.85 -4.24 5.34
CA PHE A 20 36.40 -4.08 5.32
C PHE A 20 35.90 -4.80 4.06
N GLY A 21 35.42 -6.03 4.24
CA GLY A 21 34.74 -6.76 3.18
C GLY A 21 33.51 -5.96 2.76
N GLN A 22 33.62 -5.25 1.64
CA GLN A 22 32.49 -4.58 1.02
C GLN A 22 31.51 -5.68 0.58
N THR A 23 30.36 -5.78 1.24
CA THR A 23 29.31 -6.71 0.85
C THR A 23 28.84 -6.34 -0.55
N HIS A 24 28.95 -7.28 -1.51
CA HIS A 24 28.25 -7.13 -2.79
C HIS A 24 26.74 -7.10 -2.51
N ASN A 25 26.12 -5.93 -2.65
CA ASN A 25 24.68 -5.79 -2.49
C ASN A 25 23.99 -6.23 -3.79
N TYR A 26 23.23 -7.32 -3.72
CA TYR A 26 22.41 -7.80 -4.83
C TYR A 26 21.07 -7.06 -4.84
N SER A 27 20.61 -6.70 -6.04
CA SER A 27 19.28 -6.13 -6.28
C SER A 27 18.69 -6.76 -7.53
N ALA A 28 17.47 -6.38 -7.91
CA ALA A 28 16.87 -6.83 -9.17
C ALA A 28 17.74 -6.50 -10.41
N ALA A 29 18.64 -5.51 -10.33
CA ALA A 29 19.63 -5.23 -11.38
C ALA A 29 20.61 -6.40 -11.62
N ASN A 30 20.72 -7.34 -10.68
CA ASN A 30 21.50 -8.58 -10.79
C ASN A 30 20.65 -9.76 -11.28
N ALA A 31 19.39 -9.56 -11.66
CA ALA A 31 18.56 -10.61 -12.22
C ALA A 31 18.66 -10.65 -13.75
N HIS A 32 18.52 -11.85 -14.30
CA HIS A 32 18.42 -12.11 -15.72
C HIS A 32 17.11 -12.84 -16.01
N SER A 33 16.22 -12.21 -16.78
CA SER A 33 14.99 -12.85 -17.26
C SER A 33 15.31 -13.72 -18.45
N HIS A 34 15.38 -15.03 -18.20
CA HIS A 34 15.53 -16.04 -19.23
C HIS A 34 14.17 -16.37 -19.83
N ASN A 35 14.17 -16.87 -21.07
CA ASN A 35 12.95 -17.20 -21.82
C ASN A 35 11.87 -16.09 -21.73
N ASP A 36 12.27 -14.81 -21.68
CA ASP A 36 11.35 -13.71 -21.34
C ASP A 36 10.18 -13.62 -22.35
N TYR A 37 10.40 -14.07 -23.58
CA TYR A 37 9.40 -14.16 -24.63
C TYR A 37 8.26 -15.18 -24.36
N ARG A 38 8.46 -16.11 -23.42
CA ARG A 38 7.43 -17.05 -22.94
C ARG A 38 6.59 -16.48 -21.80
N GLN A 39 7.02 -15.36 -21.22
CA GLN A 39 6.24 -14.66 -20.21
C GLN A 39 4.95 -14.12 -20.83
N GLN A 40 3.93 -13.95 -19.99
CA GLN A 40 2.64 -13.45 -20.47
C GLN A 40 2.74 -12.04 -21.03
N ASN A 41 3.64 -11.22 -20.50
CA ASN A 41 3.93 -9.89 -21.02
C ASN A 41 5.45 -9.73 -21.24
N PRO A 42 5.97 -10.20 -22.40
CA PRO A 42 7.39 -10.13 -22.71
C PRO A 42 7.94 -8.71 -22.56
N PHE A 43 9.19 -8.61 -22.15
CA PHE A 43 9.93 -7.40 -21.81
C PHE A 43 9.37 -6.65 -20.60
N LEU A 44 8.06 -6.40 -20.57
CA LEU A 44 7.41 -5.55 -19.57
C LEU A 44 7.51 -6.14 -18.17
N GLN A 45 7.37 -7.46 -17.98
CA GLN A 45 7.49 -8.05 -16.64
C GLN A 45 8.88 -7.79 -16.03
N ALA A 46 9.95 -8.17 -16.74
CA ALA A 46 11.31 -8.01 -16.25
C ALA A 46 11.73 -6.52 -16.13
N TYR A 47 11.32 -5.68 -17.10
CA TYR A 47 11.58 -4.24 -17.05
C TYR A 47 10.87 -3.58 -15.85
N ASN A 48 9.63 -3.97 -15.56
CA ASN A 48 8.85 -3.47 -14.43
C ASN A 48 9.43 -3.88 -13.07
N GLU A 49 10.14 -4.99 -13.01
CA GLU A 49 10.93 -5.40 -11.84
C GLU A 49 12.36 -4.85 -11.83
N GLN A 50 12.74 -4.02 -12.82
CA GLN A 50 14.06 -3.39 -12.95
C GLN A 50 15.22 -4.40 -13.14
N PHE A 51 14.96 -5.49 -13.86
CA PHE A 51 15.98 -6.48 -14.17
C PHE A 51 17.12 -5.88 -14.99
N GLY A 52 18.36 -6.17 -14.61
CA GLY A 52 19.52 -5.67 -15.35
C GLY A 52 19.80 -6.43 -16.64
N SER A 53 19.12 -7.56 -16.88
CA SER A 53 19.29 -8.37 -18.07
C SER A 53 18.01 -9.09 -18.50
N ILE A 54 17.70 -9.07 -19.80
CA ILE A 54 16.49 -9.66 -20.40
C ILE A 54 16.90 -10.37 -21.71
N GLU A 55 16.37 -11.56 -21.95
CA GLU A 55 16.68 -12.38 -23.14
C GLU A 55 15.51 -12.52 -24.12
N ALA A 56 15.80 -12.42 -25.42
CA ALA A 56 14.85 -12.74 -26.49
C ALA A 56 15.44 -13.75 -27.47
N ASP A 57 14.75 -14.86 -27.70
CA ASP A 57 15.10 -15.84 -28.75
C ASP A 57 14.55 -15.37 -30.08
N VAL A 58 15.43 -15.22 -31.09
CA VAL A 58 15.10 -14.58 -32.36
C VAL A 58 15.42 -15.48 -33.54
N HIS A 59 14.45 -15.55 -34.45
CA HIS A 59 14.53 -16.22 -35.75
C HIS A 59 14.37 -15.20 -36.88
N LEU A 60 15.21 -15.28 -37.91
CA LEU A 60 15.02 -14.55 -39.16
C LEU A 60 14.13 -15.35 -40.11
N THR A 61 12.89 -14.88 -40.32
CA THR A 61 11.92 -15.51 -41.22
C THR A 61 11.26 -14.47 -42.10
N GLY A 62 11.33 -14.63 -43.43
CA GLY A 62 10.71 -13.69 -44.37
C GLY A 62 11.23 -12.25 -44.26
N GLY A 63 12.48 -12.06 -43.80
CA GLY A 63 13.07 -10.74 -43.54
C GLY A 63 12.67 -10.09 -42.22
N LEU A 64 11.83 -10.74 -41.41
CA LEU A 64 11.41 -10.29 -40.09
C LEU A 64 12.16 -11.04 -38.99
N LEU A 65 12.45 -10.35 -37.88
CA LEU A 65 13.02 -10.92 -36.67
C LEU A 65 11.89 -11.27 -35.71
N LEU A 66 11.50 -12.54 -35.72
CA LEU A 66 10.38 -13.05 -34.94
C LEU A 66 10.88 -13.72 -33.67
N VAL A 67 10.12 -13.58 -32.58
CA VAL A 67 10.53 -14.02 -31.25
C VAL A 67 9.85 -15.36 -30.89
N GLY A 68 10.66 -16.33 -30.46
CA GLY A 68 10.20 -17.66 -30.04
C GLY A 68 11.36 -18.64 -29.91
N HIS A 69 11.19 -19.72 -29.13
CA HIS A 69 12.26 -20.69 -28.92
C HIS A 69 12.52 -21.50 -30.19
N ASP A 70 11.45 -22.11 -30.70
CA ASP A 70 11.45 -22.97 -31.88
C ASP A 70 10.68 -22.34 -33.04
N SER A 71 10.98 -22.76 -34.27
CA SER A 71 10.33 -22.25 -35.48
C SER A 71 8.80 -22.44 -35.50
N VAL A 72 8.30 -23.39 -34.70
CA VAL A 72 6.86 -23.70 -34.56
C VAL A 72 6.13 -22.74 -33.61
N GLU A 73 6.86 -22.08 -32.71
CA GLU A 73 6.31 -21.10 -31.75
C GLU A 73 6.16 -19.69 -32.35
N ILE A 74 6.82 -19.45 -33.48
CA ILE A 74 6.87 -18.16 -34.16
C ILE A 74 5.48 -17.75 -34.67
N LYS A 75 5.06 -16.53 -34.32
CA LYS A 75 3.82 -15.91 -34.81
C LYS A 75 4.17 -14.63 -35.58
N GLU A 76 3.52 -14.42 -36.74
CA GLU A 76 3.80 -13.26 -37.63
C GLU A 76 3.74 -11.89 -36.94
N ARG A 77 3.05 -11.77 -35.81
CA ARG A 77 2.88 -10.52 -35.04
C ARG A 77 3.71 -10.42 -33.76
N ARG A 78 4.61 -11.37 -33.49
CA ARG A 78 5.53 -11.34 -32.33
C ARG A 78 6.94 -11.03 -32.80
N THR A 79 7.17 -9.79 -33.22
CA THR A 79 8.47 -9.31 -33.69
C THR A 79 9.32 -8.81 -32.52
N LEU A 80 10.65 -8.83 -32.68
CA LEU A 80 11.57 -8.19 -31.72
C LEU A 80 11.31 -6.68 -31.63
N GLU A 81 10.91 -6.08 -32.75
CA GLU A 81 10.55 -4.66 -32.86
C GLU A 81 9.39 -4.30 -31.91
N ASP A 82 8.28 -5.04 -31.98
CA ASP A 82 7.06 -4.72 -31.26
C ASP A 82 7.09 -5.10 -29.78
N LEU A 83 7.77 -6.21 -29.45
CA LEU A 83 7.81 -6.75 -28.09
C LEU A 83 8.89 -6.08 -27.22
N TYR A 84 10.06 -5.74 -27.79
CA TYR A 84 11.21 -5.27 -27.00
C TYR A 84 11.65 -3.85 -27.35
N LEU A 85 11.94 -3.58 -28.62
CA LEU A 85 12.61 -2.33 -29.01
C LEU A 85 11.69 -1.11 -28.98
N PHE A 86 10.44 -1.26 -29.46
CA PHE A 86 9.47 -0.17 -29.45
C PHE A 86 9.09 0.26 -28.02
N PRO A 87 8.70 -0.65 -27.09
CA PRO A 87 8.46 -0.29 -25.69
C PRO A 87 9.68 0.38 -25.04
N LEU A 88 10.87 -0.22 -25.19
CA LEU A 88 12.12 0.32 -24.63
C LEU A 88 12.39 1.75 -25.12
N SER A 89 12.24 2.02 -26.42
CA SER A 89 12.44 3.36 -26.96
C SER A 89 11.42 4.37 -26.40
N LYS A 90 10.17 3.96 -26.18
CA LYS A 90 9.14 4.84 -25.60
C LYS A 90 9.42 5.16 -24.14
N PHE A 91 9.91 4.19 -23.38
CA PHE A 91 10.28 4.40 -21.99
C PHE A 91 11.52 5.29 -21.86
N ILE A 92 12.52 5.13 -22.76
CA ILE A 92 13.68 6.04 -22.81
C ILE A 92 13.25 7.49 -23.08
N GLU A 93 12.33 7.69 -24.02
CA GLU A 93 11.77 9.01 -24.32
C GLU A 93 11.10 9.62 -23.08
N ASN A 94 10.26 8.84 -22.40
CA ASN A 94 9.56 9.27 -21.18
C ASN A 94 10.50 9.55 -20.00
N ASN A 95 11.57 8.75 -19.87
CA ASN A 95 12.61 8.87 -18.85
C ASN A 95 13.71 9.88 -19.22
N LYS A 96 13.45 10.78 -20.17
CA LYS A 96 14.37 11.87 -20.58
C LYS A 96 15.74 11.35 -21.02
N GLY A 97 15.75 10.26 -21.79
CA GLY A 97 16.94 9.63 -22.34
C GLY A 97 17.55 8.52 -21.48
N ARG A 98 16.96 8.19 -20.33
CA ARG A 98 17.46 7.12 -19.45
C ARG A 98 16.70 5.82 -19.69
N VAL A 99 17.38 4.68 -19.53
CA VAL A 99 16.72 3.36 -19.66
C VAL A 99 15.73 3.09 -18.54
N TYR A 100 16.08 3.45 -17.31
CA TYR A 100 15.20 3.43 -16.14
C TYR A 100 15.10 4.85 -15.56
N PRO A 101 14.06 5.15 -14.74
CA PRO A 101 14.00 6.41 -14.01
C PRO A 101 15.24 6.66 -13.14
N ASP A 102 15.78 5.60 -12.53
CA ASP A 102 17.08 5.62 -11.86
C ASP A 102 18.22 5.53 -12.87
N SER A 103 19.04 6.58 -12.85
CA SER A 103 20.22 6.71 -13.71
C SER A 103 21.37 5.76 -13.38
N SER A 104 21.35 5.12 -12.21
CA SER A 104 22.36 4.14 -11.80
C SER A 104 22.16 2.77 -12.47
N LEU A 105 20.91 2.46 -12.85
CA LEU A 105 20.54 1.19 -13.45
C LEU A 105 20.93 1.12 -14.93
N LYS A 106 21.23 -0.09 -15.37
CA LYS A 106 21.64 -0.43 -16.73
C LYS A 106 20.85 -1.64 -17.19
N LEU A 107 20.71 -1.79 -18.51
CA LEU A 107 20.01 -2.91 -19.12
C LEU A 107 20.90 -3.61 -20.14
N GLN A 108 20.96 -4.94 -20.03
CA GLN A 108 21.50 -5.81 -21.05
C GLN A 108 20.36 -6.52 -21.76
N LEU A 109 20.22 -6.30 -23.06
CA LEU A 109 19.29 -7.04 -23.90
C LEU A 109 20.08 -8.15 -24.62
N LEU A 110 19.88 -9.39 -24.17
CA LEU A 110 20.46 -10.58 -24.80
C LEU A 110 19.55 -11.01 -25.93
N ILE A 111 20.12 -11.16 -27.12
CA ILE A 111 19.42 -11.61 -28.31
C ILE A 111 20.03 -12.95 -28.71
N ASP A 112 19.31 -14.03 -28.43
CA ASP A 112 19.71 -15.39 -28.76
C ASP A 112 19.33 -15.69 -30.21
N LEU A 113 20.33 -15.87 -31.08
CA LEU A 113 20.09 -16.16 -32.49
C LEU A 113 19.82 -17.65 -32.68
N LYS A 114 18.62 -17.99 -33.14
CA LYS A 114 18.21 -19.37 -33.44
C LYS A 114 18.41 -19.75 -34.91
N THR A 115 18.56 -18.77 -35.79
CA THR A 115 18.89 -18.95 -37.21
C THR A 115 20.38 -18.69 -37.48
N GLU A 116 20.83 -18.80 -38.73
CA GLU A 116 22.24 -18.59 -39.12
C GLU A 116 22.74 -17.22 -38.66
N ALA A 117 23.92 -17.19 -38.03
CA ALA A 117 24.40 -16.06 -37.26
C ALA A 117 24.59 -14.78 -38.08
N VAL A 118 25.27 -14.86 -39.24
CA VAL A 118 25.67 -13.68 -40.01
C VAL A 118 24.45 -12.98 -40.60
N THR A 119 23.59 -13.73 -41.30
CA THR A 119 22.39 -13.18 -41.95
C THR A 119 21.37 -12.64 -40.95
N THR A 120 21.19 -13.33 -39.82
CA THR A 120 20.30 -12.88 -38.75
C THR A 120 20.83 -11.60 -38.09
N LEU A 121 22.14 -11.55 -37.83
CA LEU A 121 22.77 -10.38 -37.21
C LEU A 121 22.77 -9.16 -38.14
N ASP A 122 22.91 -9.34 -39.45
CA ASP A 122 22.79 -8.25 -40.43
C ASP A 122 21.37 -7.66 -40.44
N ALA A 123 20.34 -8.51 -40.41
CA ALA A 123 18.95 -8.08 -40.28
C ALA A 123 18.70 -7.34 -38.95
N LEU A 124 19.30 -7.82 -37.86
CA LEU A 124 19.22 -7.18 -36.55
C LEU A 124 19.88 -5.80 -36.54
N VAL A 125 21.07 -5.67 -37.14
CA VAL A 125 21.75 -4.38 -37.27
C VAL A 125 20.90 -3.40 -38.10
N ALA A 126 20.22 -3.86 -39.15
CA ALA A 126 19.32 -3.04 -39.94
C ALA A 126 18.09 -2.58 -39.12
N LEU A 127 17.50 -3.47 -38.32
CA LEU A 127 16.38 -3.13 -37.43
C LEU A 127 16.80 -2.12 -36.35
N LEU A 128 17.93 -2.35 -35.67
CA LEU A 128 18.41 -1.51 -34.57
C LEU A 128 18.71 -0.06 -35.00
N LYS A 129 19.08 0.17 -36.26
CA LYS A 129 19.26 1.53 -36.81
C LYS A 129 17.98 2.37 -36.79
N LYS A 130 16.80 1.75 -36.72
CA LYS A 130 15.53 2.45 -36.52
C LYS A 130 15.36 3.01 -35.10
N PHE A 131 16.18 2.56 -34.14
CA PHE A 131 16.08 2.89 -32.72
C PHE A 131 17.35 3.57 -32.18
N PRO A 132 17.69 4.80 -32.66
CA PRO A 132 18.88 5.53 -32.23
C PRO A 132 18.92 5.79 -30.71
N SER A 133 17.75 5.98 -30.09
CA SER A 133 17.58 6.13 -28.63
C SER A 133 18.05 4.91 -27.84
N VAL A 134 18.05 3.73 -28.46
CA VAL A 134 18.52 2.47 -27.85
C VAL A 134 20.01 2.27 -28.12
N ILE A 135 20.45 2.33 -29.39
CA ILE A 135 21.83 2.00 -29.77
C ILE A 135 22.88 3.02 -29.29
N TYR A 136 22.49 4.27 -29.04
CA TYR A 136 23.38 5.32 -28.53
C TYR A 136 23.21 5.57 -27.03
N ASN A 137 22.41 4.75 -26.33
CA ASN A 137 22.25 4.87 -24.89
C ASN A 137 23.43 4.20 -24.16
N PRO A 138 24.23 4.93 -23.37
CA PRO A 138 25.38 4.34 -22.68
C PRO A 138 24.99 3.36 -21.56
N ALA A 139 23.72 3.36 -21.12
CA ALA A 139 23.21 2.44 -20.10
C ALA A 139 22.67 1.13 -20.69
N ILE A 140 22.69 0.96 -22.02
CA ILE A 140 22.15 -0.22 -22.71
C ILE A 140 23.29 -0.98 -23.39
N ARG A 141 23.28 -2.31 -23.26
CA ARG A 141 24.13 -3.21 -24.04
C ARG A 141 23.26 -4.20 -24.79
N ILE A 142 23.50 -4.31 -26.10
CA ILE A 142 22.88 -5.33 -26.95
C ILE A 142 23.89 -6.45 -27.10
N ILE A 143 23.54 -7.63 -26.61
CA ILE A 143 24.46 -8.75 -26.48
C ILE A 143 23.92 -9.91 -27.31
N ILE A 144 24.72 -10.40 -28.24
CA ILE A 144 24.34 -11.54 -29.08
C ILE A 144 24.75 -12.82 -28.37
N THR A 145 23.85 -13.79 -28.29
CA THR A 145 24.07 -15.15 -27.76
C THR A 145 23.46 -16.20 -28.70
N GLY A 146 23.51 -17.48 -28.35
CA GLY A 146 23.06 -18.58 -29.22
C GLY A 146 24.03 -18.84 -30.38
N ASN A 147 23.53 -18.81 -31.62
CA ASN A 147 24.37 -18.95 -32.82
C ASN A 147 25.23 -17.70 -33.03
N LEU A 148 26.50 -17.76 -32.60
CA LEU A 148 27.46 -16.68 -32.78
C LEU A 148 28.25 -16.80 -34.09
N PRO A 149 28.61 -15.68 -34.75
CA PRO A 149 29.61 -15.72 -35.80
C PRO A 149 30.99 -16.09 -35.23
N ASP A 150 31.94 -16.44 -36.08
CA ASP A 150 33.32 -16.69 -35.64
C ASP A 150 33.90 -15.46 -34.91
N GLU A 151 34.70 -15.67 -33.87
CA GLU A 151 35.22 -14.58 -33.03
C GLU A 151 36.09 -13.58 -33.82
N THR A 152 36.67 -14.01 -34.94
CA THR A 152 37.41 -13.15 -35.86
C THR A 152 36.52 -12.08 -36.51
N LEU A 153 35.21 -12.31 -36.61
CA LEU A 153 34.23 -11.39 -37.17
C LEU A 153 33.67 -10.40 -36.15
N PHE A 154 33.92 -10.57 -34.84
CA PHE A 154 33.33 -9.69 -33.81
C PHE A 154 33.65 -8.21 -34.02
N ASN A 155 34.85 -7.91 -34.54
CA ASN A 155 35.29 -6.54 -34.82
C ASN A 155 34.68 -5.95 -36.10
N ALA A 156 34.07 -6.76 -36.97
CA ALA A 156 33.38 -6.29 -38.17
C ALA A 156 32.00 -5.67 -37.87
N TYR A 157 31.40 -6.00 -36.72
CA TYR A 157 30.09 -5.49 -36.34
C TYR A 157 30.17 -4.15 -35.59
N PRO A 158 29.12 -3.29 -35.69
CA PRO A 158 29.08 -1.98 -35.02
C PRO A 158 29.38 -2.06 -33.52
N ALA A 159 29.98 -1.00 -32.96
CA ALA A 159 30.45 -0.99 -31.57
C ALA A 159 29.35 -1.15 -30.51
N TYR A 160 28.08 -0.91 -30.87
CA TYR A 160 26.93 -1.15 -29.99
C TYR A 160 26.52 -2.63 -29.91
N ILE A 161 27.09 -3.50 -30.75
CA ILE A 161 26.92 -4.96 -30.70
C ILE A 161 28.04 -5.59 -29.87
N TRP A 162 27.63 -6.25 -28.80
CA TRP A 162 28.48 -7.05 -27.92
C TRP A 162 28.15 -8.53 -28.08
N PHE A 163 29.05 -9.41 -27.63
CA PHE A 163 28.87 -10.85 -27.71
C PHE A 163 28.89 -11.49 -26.33
N ASP A 164 28.11 -12.56 -26.17
CA ASP A 164 28.17 -13.47 -25.04
C ASP A 164 29.38 -14.40 -25.18
N GLY A 165 29.97 -14.81 -24.06
CA GLY A 165 31.12 -15.70 -24.04
C GLY A 165 30.87 -17.00 -23.28
N ASN A 166 31.57 -18.06 -23.66
CA ASN A 166 31.56 -19.33 -22.95
C ASN A 166 32.74 -19.36 -21.94
N PRO A 167 32.49 -19.57 -20.64
CA PRO A 167 33.57 -19.61 -19.65
C PRO A 167 34.60 -20.74 -19.86
N ASP A 168 34.24 -21.79 -20.60
CA ASP A 168 35.14 -22.90 -20.93
C ASP A 168 36.09 -22.58 -22.08
N ARG A 169 35.88 -21.47 -22.79
CA ARG A 169 36.71 -21.05 -23.93
C ARG A 169 37.66 -19.94 -23.51
N ASP A 170 38.86 -19.96 -24.08
CA ASP A 170 39.79 -18.84 -24.03
C ASP A 170 39.65 -18.01 -25.29
N TYR A 171 39.52 -16.69 -25.11
CA TYR A 171 39.28 -15.74 -26.19
C TYR A 171 40.56 -15.02 -26.59
N SER A 172 40.73 -14.76 -27.88
CA SER A 172 41.83 -13.93 -28.37
C SER A 172 41.79 -12.52 -27.76
N LYS A 173 42.97 -11.88 -27.66
CA LYS A 173 43.10 -10.50 -27.16
C LYS A 173 42.24 -9.50 -27.95
N SER A 174 41.95 -9.79 -29.22
CA SER A 174 41.09 -8.99 -30.10
C SER A 174 39.59 -9.23 -29.89
N ALA A 175 39.18 -10.44 -29.49
CA ALA A 175 37.78 -10.79 -29.28
C ALA A 175 37.29 -10.44 -27.86
N LEU A 176 38.14 -10.64 -26.84
CA LEU A 176 37.79 -10.45 -25.43
C LEU A 176 37.20 -9.06 -25.10
N PRO A 177 37.67 -7.93 -25.68
CA PRO A 177 37.04 -6.62 -25.48
C PRO A 177 35.60 -6.51 -26.00
N ARG A 178 35.21 -7.34 -26.98
CA ARG A 178 33.85 -7.37 -27.54
C ARG A 178 32.88 -8.28 -26.76
N ILE A 179 33.38 -9.02 -25.78
CA ILE A 179 32.56 -9.88 -24.91
C ILE A 179 32.02 -9.05 -23.75
N ALA A 180 30.69 -9.05 -23.57
CA ALA A 180 30.03 -8.29 -22.50
C ALA A 180 29.88 -9.07 -21.20
N LEU A 181 29.57 -10.37 -21.28
CA LEU A 181 29.44 -11.31 -20.16
C LEU A 181 29.87 -12.71 -20.57
N LEU A 182 30.04 -13.60 -19.59
CA LEU A 182 30.17 -15.03 -19.81
C LEU A 182 28.91 -15.76 -19.34
N SER A 183 28.45 -16.75 -20.12
CA SER A 183 27.26 -17.56 -19.82
C SER A 183 27.63 -19.05 -19.81
N GLY A 184 27.53 -19.69 -18.65
CA GLY A 184 27.82 -21.11 -18.46
C GLY A 184 26.56 -21.97 -18.33
N ASN A 185 26.60 -23.22 -18.79
CA ASN A 185 25.54 -24.19 -18.52
C ASN A 185 25.71 -24.77 -17.10
N PHE A 186 24.80 -24.45 -16.17
CA PHE A 186 24.88 -24.94 -14.79
C PHE A 186 25.00 -26.47 -14.72
N GLY A 187 24.21 -27.18 -15.54
CA GLY A 187 24.15 -28.64 -15.56
C GLY A 187 25.45 -29.33 -16.02
N LYS A 188 26.38 -28.59 -16.64
CA LYS A 188 27.73 -29.08 -16.98
C LYS A 188 28.64 -29.14 -15.75
N TYR A 189 28.39 -28.29 -14.75
CA TYR A 189 29.28 -28.09 -13.61
C TYR A 189 28.72 -28.66 -12.30
N SER A 190 27.39 -28.78 -12.20
CA SER A 190 26.72 -29.27 -11.01
C SER A 190 25.44 -30.02 -11.38
N HIS A 191 25.19 -31.13 -10.68
CA HIS A 191 23.92 -31.87 -10.78
C HIS A 191 22.96 -31.54 -9.64
N TRP A 192 23.33 -30.60 -8.77
CA TRP A 192 22.53 -30.15 -7.65
C TRP A 192 21.20 -29.56 -8.13
N LYS A 193 20.10 -30.03 -7.54
CA LYS A 193 18.74 -29.62 -7.91
C LYS A 193 18.21 -28.47 -7.06
N GLY A 194 19.08 -27.81 -6.29
CA GLY A 194 18.72 -26.67 -5.44
C GLY A 194 18.21 -27.05 -4.04
N VAL A 195 18.01 -28.35 -3.76
CA VAL A 195 17.49 -28.83 -2.46
C VAL A 195 18.65 -29.29 -1.58
N GLY A 196 18.64 -28.86 -0.31
CA GLY A 196 19.72 -29.13 0.64
C GLY A 196 21.02 -28.37 0.31
N PRO A 197 22.09 -28.57 1.08
CA PRO A 197 23.36 -27.87 0.84
C PRO A 197 23.98 -28.28 -0.50
N LEU A 198 24.56 -27.33 -1.21
CA LEU A 198 25.35 -27.57 -2.42
C LEU A 198 26.56 -28.48 -2.09
N PRO A 199 26.79 -29.59 -2.83
CA PRO A 199 27.95 -30.43 -2.61
C PRO A 199 29.28 -29.66 -2.69
N VAL A 200 30.22 -29.97 -1.80
CA VAL A 200 31.51 -29.26 -1.71
C VAL A 200 32.33 -29.35 -3.01
N SER A 201 32.26 -30.49 -3.71
CA SER A 201 32.86 -30.69 -5.03
C SER A 201 32.34 -29.70 -6.06
N ASP A 202 31.01 -29.59 -6.16
CA ASP A 202 30.32 -28.75 -7.13
C ASP A 202 30.55 -27.27 -6.81
N SER A 203 30.48 -26.91 -5.52
CA SER A 203 30.79 -25.58 -5.02
C SER A 203 32.19 -25.11 -5.43
N SER A 204 33.18 -26.00 -5.37
CA SER A 204 34.57 -25.70 -5.76
C SER A 204 34.70 -25.43 -7.26
N ILE A 205 34.01 -26.21 -8.11
CA ILE A 205 33.99 -26.04 -9.56
C ILE A 205 33.31 -24.71 -9.94
N LEU A 206 32.11 -24.47 -9.41
CA LEU A 206 31.35 -23.24 -9.68
C LEU A 206 32.13 -22.00 -9.24
N THR A 207 32.78 -22.04 -8.06
CA THR A 207 33.63 -20.96 -7.55
C THR A 207 34.82 -20.70 -8.48
N ALA A 208 35.45 -21.74 -9.03
CA ALA A 208 36.57 -21.57 -9.97
C ALA A 208 36.14 -20.87 -11.27
N ILE A 209 34.94 -21.16 -11.77
CA ILE A 209 34.38 -20.53 -12.97
C ILE A 209 34.06 -19.05 -12.70
N VAL A 210 33.43 -18.74 -11.57
CA VAL A 210 33.18 -17.36 -11.12
C VAL A 210 34.49 -16.58 -11.05
N ASN A 211 35.50 -17.14 -10.37
CA ASN A 211 36.80 -16.50 -10.25
C ASN A 211 37.50 -16.30 -11.62
N LYS A 212 37.35 -17.26 -12.55
CA LYS A 212 37.88 -17.12 -13.93
C LYS A 212 37.21 -15.92 -14.62
N ALA A 213 35.89 -15.83 -14.58
CA ALA A 213 35.15 -14.71 -15.19
C ALA A 213 35.58 -13.35 -14.60
N HIS A 214 35.64 -13.27 -13.28
CA HIS A 214 36.05 -12.05 -12.56
C HIS A 214 37.50 -11.67 -12.85
N SER A 215 38.41 -12.64 -13.03
CA SER A 215 39.80 -12.38 -13.44
C SER A 215 39.92 -11.77 -14.84
N LEU A 216 38.95 -12.01 -15.71
CA LEU A 216 38.83 -11.41 -17.04
C LEU A 216 38.06 -10.08 -17.03
N ASN A 217 37.66 -9.61 -15.84
CA ASN A 217 36.78 -8.45 -15.64
C ASN A 217 35.46 -8.56 -16.43
N LYS A 218 34.89 -9.78 -16.45
CA LYS A 218 33.60 -10.07 -17.09
C LYS A 218 32.60 -10.55 -16.05
N PRO A 219 31.34 -10.07 -16.10
CA PRO A 219 30.26 -10.66 -15.31
C PRO A 219 29.94 -12.06 -15.82
N LEU A 220 29.44 -12.92 -14.94
CA LEU A 220 29.02 -14.30 -15.23
C LEU A 220 27.52 -14.49 -14.95
N ARG A 221 26.86 -15.28 -15.81
CA ARG A 221 25.59 -15.95 -15.50
C ARG A 221 25.70 -17.47 -15.69
N PHE A 222 24.82 -18.20 -15.03
CA PHE A 222 24.57 -19.61 -15.34
C PHE A 222 23.15 -19.76 -15.85
N TRP A 223 22.97 -20.46 -16.97
CA TRP A 223 21.65 -20.89 -17.45
C TRP A 223 21.38 -22.35 -17.08
N ALA A 224 20.10 -22.75 -17.09
CA ALA A 224 19.63 -24.07 -16.61
C ALA A 224 20.00 -24.39 -15.14
N ASN A 225 20.13 -23.37 -14.29
CA ASN A 225 20.21 -23.54 -12.84
C ASN A 225 18.83 -23.87 -12.23
N PRO A 226 18.79 -24.46 -11.02
CA PRO A 226 17.55 -24.50 -10.25
C PRO A 226 17.04 -23.08 -9.93
N ASP A 227 15.73 -22.87 -9.99
CA ASP A 227 15.10 -21.55 -10.06
C ASP A 227 14.09 -21.32 -8.92
N PHE A 228 14.57 -21.18 -7.69
CA PHE A 228 13.77 -20.94 -6.47
C PHE A 228 14.67 -20.41 -5.34
N ASP A 229 14.08 -19.96 -4.23
CA ASP A 229 14.75 -19.22 -3.13
C ASP A 229 16.07 -19.83 -2.65
N GLU A 230 16.13 -21.11 -2.30
CA GLU A 230 17.36 -21.76 -1.82
C GLU A 230 18.47 -21.80 -2.88
N ALA A 231 18.08 -21.98 -4.14
CA ALA A 231 18.99 -22.00 -5.27
C ALA A 231 19.56 -20.60 -5.53
N TRP A 232 18.70 -19.58 -5.59
CA TRP A 232 19.12 -18.19 -5.76
C TRP A 232 20.02 -17.73 -4.62
N LYS A 233 19.72 -18.10 -3.37
CA LYS A 233 20.57 -17.81 -2.20
C LYS A 233 21.97 -18.39 -2.36
N THR A 234 22.09 -19.57 -2.94
CA THR A 234 23.37 -20.25 -3.19
C THR A 234 24.12 -19.60 -4.34
N LEU A 235 23.46 -19.22 -5.43
CA LEU A 235 24.11 -18.51 -6.54
C LEU A 235 24.64 -17.13 -6.11
N VAL A 236 23.89 -16.42 -5.26
CA VAL A 236 24.32 -15.16 -4.65
C VAL A 236 25.54 -15.37 -3.75
N SER A 237 25.59 -16.44 -2.95
CA SER A 237 26.75 -16.71 -2.08
C SER A 237 28.00 -17.09 -2.88
N LEU A 238 27.83 -17.71 -4.05
CA LEU A 238 28.89 -17.98 -5.03
C LEU A 238 29.35 -16.74 -5.80
N LYS A 239 28.69 -15.59 -5.63
CA LYS A 239 28.96 -14.32 -6.31
C LYS A 239 28.72 -14.34 -7.84
N VAL A 240 27.68 -15.05 -8.28
CA VAL A 240 27.23 -15.01 -9.68
C VAL A 240 26.59 -13.66 -10.00
N ASP A 241 27.12 -12.91 -10.98
CA ASP A 241 26.73 -11.51 -11.22
C ASP A 241 25.28 -11.32 -11.69
N TYR A 242 24.79 -12.24 -12.54
CA TYR A 242 23.43 -12.28 -13.05
C TYR A 242 22.74 -13.61 -12.73
N ILE A 243 21.71 -13.56 -11.90
CA ILE A 243 20.91 -14.72 -11.47
C ILE A 243 19.82 -14.98 -12.51
N ASN A 244 19.93 -16.11 -13.20
CA ASN A 244 19.01 -16.52 -14.25
C ASN A 244 17.71 -17.07 -13.65
N THR A 245 16.57 -16.63 -14.18
CA THR A 245 15.24 -17.06 -13.73
C THR A 245 14.22 -17.05 -14.87
N ASP A 246 13.26 -17.96 -14.80
CA ASP A 246 12.01 -17.90 -15.55
C ASP A 246 10.85 -17.39 -14.64
N GLN A 247 11.11 -17.17 -13.34
CA GLN A 247 10.17 -16.70 -12.30
C GLN A 247 10.47 -15.25 -11.88
N ILE A 248 10.26 -14.30 -12.80
CA ILE A 248 10.63 -12.88 -12.67
C ILE A 248 10.16 -12.26 -11.34
N ALA A 249 8.87 -12.36 -11.03
CA ALA A 249 8.27 -11.75 -9.85
C ALA A 249 8.89 -12.33 -8.56
N ALA A 250 8.95 -13.66 -8.45
CA ALA A 250 9.50 -14.34 -7.29
C ALA A 250 10.98 -14.01 -7.05
N LEU A 251 11.84 -14.01 -8.09
CA LEU A 251 13.24 -13.61 -7.92
C LEU A 251 13.36 -12.13 -7.52
N SER A 252 12.54 -11.24 -8.08
CA SER A 252 12.55 -9.84 -7.69
C SER A 252 12.22 -9.68 -6.21
N ASP A 253 11.20 -10.38 -5.72
CA ASP A 253 10.74 -10.30 -4.34
C ASP A 253 11.78 -10.90 -3.39
N PHE A 254 12.43 -12.01 -3.78
CA PHE A 254 13.59 -12.57 -3.09
C PHE A 254 14.75 -11.58 -2.98
N LEU A 255 15.12 -10.89 -4.06
CA LEU A 255 16.23 -9.94 -4.05
C LEU A 255 15.92 -8.70 -3.20
N LYS A 256 14.69 -8.20 -3.24
CA LYS A 256 14.23 -7.06 -2.42
C LYS A 256 14.21 -7.40 -0.93
N SER A 257 13.67 -8.56 -0.55
CA SER A 257 13.57 -8.98 0.86
C SER A 257 14.92 -9.22 1.54
N ARG A 258 16.00 -9.40 0.77
CA ARG A 258 17.37 -9.52 1.30
C ARG A 258 17.95 -8.20 1.80
N ASP A 259 17.53 -7.07 1.22
CA ASP A 259 17.93 -5.76 1.72
C ASP A 259 17.11 -5.44 2.97
N LYS A 260 17.69 -5.70 4.14
CA LYS A 260 17.02 -5.48 5.42
C LYS A 260 16.72 -4.00 5.71
N THR A 261 17.29 -3.07 4.93
CA THR A 261 16.97 -1.63 5.01
C THR A 261 15.71 -1.26 4.25
N LEU A 262 15.21 -2.15 3.39
CA LEU A 262 13.94 -2.01 2.70
C LEU A 262 12.83 -2.74 3.47
N ARG A 263 11.64 -2.17 3.44
CA ARG A 263 10.40 -2.81 3.91
C ARG A 263 9.33 -2.62 2.85
N LEU A 264 8.66 -3.72 2.48
CA LEU A 264 7.51 -3.69 1.60
C LEU A 264 6.25 -3.54 2.44
N MET A 265 5.49 -2.48 2.19
CA MET A 265 4.17 -2.23 2.74
C MET A 265 3.12 -3.01 1.95
N PRO A 266 1.97 -3.37 2.54
CA PRO A 266 0.99 -4.27 1.95
C PRO A 266 0.16 -3.66 0.79
N TYR A 267 0.53 -2.47 0.32
CA TYR A 267 -0.10 -1.71 -0.77
C TYR A 267 0.92 -1.27 -1.82
N ASN A 268 1.91 -2.13 -2.12
CA ASN A 268 2.91 -1.92 -3.18
C ASN A 268 3.77 -0.65 -2.98
N ARG A 269 4.18 -0.38 -1.74
CA ARG A 269 5.15 0.68 -1.43
C ARG A 269 6.35 0.12 -0.70
N ILE A 270 7.54 0.51 -1.13
CA ILE A 270 8.77 0.17 -0.42
C ILE A 270 9.18 1.39 0.39
N ILE A 271 9.52 1.21 1.66
CA ILE A 271 9.99 2.32 2.51
C ILE A 271 11.46 2.15 2.86
N ARG A 272 12.15 3.30 2.99
CA ARG A 272 13.50 3.44 3.51
C ARG A 272 13.73 4.90 3.89
N SER A 273 13.89 5.20 5.17
CA SER A 273 14.23 6.57 5.59
C SER A 273 15.61 7.02 5.11
N ALA A 274 15.72 8.29 4.68
CA ALA A 274 16.98 8.94 4.34
C ALA A 274 17.90 9.22 5.55
N GLY A 275 17.42 8.99 6.77
CA GLY A 275 18.13 9.24 8.02
C GLY A 275 17.93 8.12 9.03
N ASP A 276 18.25 8.39 10.30
CA ASP A 276 18.06 7.41 11.36
C ASP A 276 16.59 7.30 11.76
N VAL A 277 16.16 6.08 12.10
CA VAL A 277 14.78 5.82 12.53
C VAL A 277 14.78 5.33 13.96
N ILE A 278 14.05 6.04 14.83
CA ILE A 278 13.81 5.62 16.21
C ILE A 278 12.42 5.01 16.27
N ARG A 279 12.33 3.72 16.64
CA ARG A 279 11.07 3.01 16.90
C ARG A 279 10.79 2.94 18.40
N PHE A 280 9.55 3.15 18.81
CA PHE A 280 9.15 3.21 20.22
C PHE A 280 7.66 2.87 20.41
N GLY A 281 7.24 2.72 21.68
CA GLY A 281 5.87 2.36 22.05
C GLY A 281 5.77 1.01 22.76
N ASP A 282 4.55 0.60 23.10
CA ASP A 282 4.29 -0.75 23.66
C ASP A 282 4.12 -1.75 22.51
N PRO A 283 4.98 -2.78 22.37
CA PRO A 283 4.86 -3.77 21.29
C PRO A 283 3.55 -4.58 21.31
N LYS A 284 2.72 -4.46 22.35
CA LYS A 284 1.38 -5.09 22.42
C LYS A 284 0.28 -4.25 21.77
N LEU A 285 0.57 -3.01 21.40
CA LEU A 285 -0.39 -2.06 20.85
C LEU A 285 -0.02 -1.69 19.41
N GLU A 286 -0.98 -1.11 18.72
CA GLU A 286 -0.78 -0.46 17.43
C GLU A 286 -0.43 1.01 17.67
N ASN A 287 0.86 1.31 17.79
CA ASN A 287 1.35 2.64 18.11
C ASN A 287 1.51 3.47 16.83
N HIS A 288 1.25 4.78 16.95
CA HIS A 288 1.41 5.75 15.88
C HIS A 288 2.07 7.02 16.40
N ALA A 289 3.01 7.60 15.63
CA ALA A 289 3.56 8.92 15.90
C ALA A 289 2.78 9.96 15.08
N LEU A 290 2.19 10.94 15.75
CA LEU A 290 1.18 11.83 15.18
C LEU A 290 1.80 13.16 14.75
N ASP A 291 2.36 13.92 15.69
CA ASP A 291 2.91 15.25 15.46
C ASP A 291 4.09 15.52 16.41
N ALA A 292 4.77 16.66 16.25
CA ALA A 292 5.92 17.04 17.07
C ALA A 292 5.92 18.53 17.39
N ALA A 293 6.53 18.92 18.52
CA ALA A 293 6.82 20.31 18.87
C ALA A 293 8.25 20.45 19.40
N ILE A 294 8.89 21.58 19.11
CA ILE A 294 10.21 21.93 19.64
C ILE A 294 10.03 22.36 21.11
N LEU A 295 10.84 21.81 22.01
CA LEU A 295 10.92 22.23 23.40
C LEU A 295 11.79 23.50 23.50
N ALA A 296 11.77 24.22 24.63
CA ALA A 296 12.48 25.50 24.78
C ALA A 296 14.00 25.46 24.52
N ASP A 297 14.62 24.27 24.53
CA ASP A 297 15.97 24.02 24.04
C ASP A 297 15.87 23.59 22.56
N ASP A 298 16.33 24.43 21.63
CA ASP A 298 16.29 24.27 20.17
C ASP A 298 16.98 22.99 19.61
N SER A 299 17.29 22.02 20.46
CA SER A 299 17.80 20.69 20.11
C SER A 299 16.86 19.54 20.49
N LYS A 300 15.83 19.80 21.31
CA LYS A 300 14.94 18.78 21.86
C LYS A 300 13.51 18.96 21.36
N LEU A 301 12.81 17.86 21.18
CA LEU A 301 11.43 17.82 20.76
C LEU A 301 10.58 17.02 21.74
N VAL A 302 9.28 17.30 21.72
CA VAL A 302 8.25 16.37 22.18
C VAL A 302 7.50 15.85 20.96
N ILE A 303 7.28 14.54 20.94
CA ILE A 303 6.55 13.79 19.93
C ILE A 303 5.23 13.38 20.56
N GLU A 304 4.13 13.72 19.90
CA GLU A 304 2.80 13.22 20.22
C GLU A 304 2.64 11.83 19.61
N ASP A 305 2.25 10.84 20.42
CA ASP A 305 1.92 9.50 19.96
C ASP A 305 0.52 9.11 20.42
N ARG A 306 -0.04 8.07 19.80
CA ARG A 306 -1.42 7.63 20.04
C ARG A 306 -1.75 7.43 21.53
N TYR A 307 -0.78 6.95 22.30
CA TYR A 307 -0.96 6.54 23.70
C TYR A 307 -0.23 7.46 24.71
N GLY A 308 0.33 8.59 24.26
CA GLY A 308 1.01 9.54 25.13
C GLY A 308 1.95 10.51 24.41
N ILE A 309 3.05 10.86 25.07
CA ILE A 309 4.09 11.75 24.53
C ILE A 309 5.49 11.21 24.82
N MET A 310 6.43 11.51 23.91
CA MET A 310 7.83 11.10 23.99
C MET A 310 8.76 12.30 23.76
N ALA A 311 9.73 12.50 24.64
CA ALA A 311 10.75 13.55 24.48
C ALA A 311 11.99 12.97 23.79
N LEU A 312 12.48 13.68 22.78
CA LEU A 312 13.57 13.30 21.90
C LEU A 312 14.67 14.38 21.90
N ASP A 313 15.91 13.97 22.17
CA ASP A 313 17.09 14.74 21.78
C ASP A 313 17.48 14.31 20.36
N ALA A 314 17.14 15.14 19.36
CA ALA A 314 17.35 14.79 17.96
C ALA A 314 18.84 14.80 17.57
N GLY A 315 19.64 15.68 18.18
CA GLY A 315 21.07 15.78 17.93
C GLY A 315 21.82 14.52 18.38
N ASN A 316 21.44 13.98 19.55
CA ASN A 316 22.00 12.74 20.09
C ASN A 316 21.20 11.48 19.72
N LYS A 317 20.10 11.64 18.96
CA LYS A 317 19.21 10.55 18.50
C LYS A 317 18.72 9.68 19.66
N LYS A 318 18.34 10.31 20.77
CA LYS A 318 18.04 9.62 22.04
C LYS A 318 16.68 10.01 22.60
N ILE A 319 15.89 9.01 22.96
CA ILE A 319 14.69 9.21 23.78
C ILE A 319 15.14 9.61 25.19
N ILE A 320 14.70 10.78 25.64
CA ILE A 320 15.06 11.37 26.94
C ILE A 320 13.89 11.41 27.94
N GLY A 321 12.68 11.06 27.51
CA GLY A 321 11.52 10.94 28.39
C GLY A 321 10.34 10.30 27.67
N ARG A 322 9.45 9.64 28.42
CA ARG A 322 8.18 9.10 27.92
C ARG A 322 7.12 9.20 29.00
N TRP A 323 5.89 9.47 28.59
CA TRP A 323 4.70 9.38 29.42
C TRP A 323 3.57 8.76 28.63
N ASN A 324 2.79 7.87 29.25
CA ASN A 324 1.62 7.23 28.64
C ASN A 324 0.35 7.57 29.41
N PHE A 325 -0.80 7.60 28.73
CA PHE A 325 -2.11 7.80 29.38
C PHE A 325 -2.40 6.78 30.49
N SER A 326 -1.89 5.55 30.36
CA SER A 326 -2.03 4.49 31.36
C SER A 326 -1.36 4.79 32.69
N ASP A 327 -0.38 5.69 32.71
CA ASP A 327 0.45 6.00 33.89
C ASP A 327 -0.36 6.78 34.95
N ILE A 328 -1.43 7.45 34.53
CA ILE A 328 -2.37 8.15 35.43
C ILE A 328 -3.77 7.53 35.27
N PRO A 329 -4.33 6.88 36.32
CA PRO A 329 -5.57 6.10 36.20
C PRO A 329 -6.77 6.82 35.56
N ARG A 330 -6.93 8.13 35.80
CA ARG A 330 -8.05 8.91 35.23
C ARG A 330 -7.99 9.06 33.71
N TYR A 331 -6.80 8.90 33.10
CA TYR A 331 -6.63 9.05 31.66
C TYR A 331 -6.53 7.72 30.90
N ARG A 332 -6.64 6.56 31.57
CA ARG A 332 -6.41 5.25 30.95
C ARG A 332 -7.26 4.95 29.70
N LYS A 333 -8.40 5.63 29.54
CA LYS A 333 -9.30 5.51 28.38
C LYS A 333 -9.06 6.53 27.26
N TYR A 334 -8.16 7.48 27.49
CA TYR A 334 -7.85 8.53 26.53
C TYR A 334 -6.79 8.06 25.55
N MET A 335 -6.90 8.58 24.34
CA MET A 335 -5.90 8.49 23.29
C MET A 335 -5.70 9.90 22.71
N SER A 336 -4.49 10.18 22.21
CA SER A 336 -4.21 11.43 21.49
C SER A 336 -5.05 11.46 20.20
N THR A 337 -5.52 12.64 19.79
CA THR A 337 -6.42 12.80 18.62
C THR A 337 -5.67 12.71 17.29
N TYR A 338 -5.64 13.72 16.41
CA TYR A 338 -4.94 13.59 15.12
C TYR A 338 -3.57 14.26 15.10
N SER A 339 -3.48 15.49 15.60
CA SER A 339 -2.25 16.30 15.63
C SER A 339 -2.46 17.50 16.56
N GLY A 340 -1.46 18.38 16.66
CA GLY A 340 -1.64 19.69 17.27
C GLY A 340 -0.83 19.95 18.52
N ILE A 341 0.08 19.06 18.91
CA ILE A 341 0.97 19.31 20.04
C ILE A 341 1.70 20.67 19.88
N ARG A 342 1.72 21.44 20.97
CA ARG A 342 2.44 22.71 21.05
C ARG A 342 3.26 22.78 22.32
N SER A 343 4.40 23.47 22.23
CA SER A 343 5.21 23.84 23.39
C SER A 343 5.54 25.32 23.36
N PHE A 344 5.57 25.95 24.53
CA PHE A 344 5.86 27.37 24.69
C PHE A 344 6.36 27.65 26.10
N MET A 345 7.06 28.78 26.26
CA MET A 345 7.54 29.25 27.57
C MET A 345 6.57 30.26 28.17
N GLU A 346 6.28 30.11 29.46
CA GLU A 346 5.52 31.07 30.26
C GLU A 346 6.08 31.10 31.68
N LYS A 347 6.44 32.29 32.17
CA LYS A 347 6.98 32.51 33.54
C LYS A 347 8.18 31.59 33.86
N GLY A 348 9.09 31.41 32.90
CA GLY A 348 10.31 30.61 33.05
C GLY A 348 10.09 29.08 33.01
N LYS A 349 8.88 28.62 32.68
CA LYS A 349 8.53 27.21 32.55
C LYS A 349 8.22 26.86 31.11
N THR A 350 8.64 25.68 30.66
CA THR A 350 8.24 25.13 29.37
C THR A 350 6.97 24.32 29.55
N TRP A 351 5.91 24.73 28.87
CA TRP A 351 4.63 24.03 28.86
C TRP A 351 4.47 23.24 27.57
N ILE A 352 3.73 22.14 27.66
CA ILE A 352 3.32 21.30 26.54
C ILE A 352 1.81 21.16 26.62
N VAL A 353 1.14 21.34 25.48
CA VAL A 353 -0.30 21.15 25.34
C VAL A 353 -0.59 20.26 24.12
N TRP A 354 -1.52 19.33 24.26
CA TRP A 354 -1.96 18.44 23.17
C TRP A 354 -3.40 17.99 23.39
N SER A 355 -4.00 17.39 22.38
CA SER A 355 -5.42 17.06 22.37
C SER A 355 -5.64 15.56 22.63
N ALA A 356 -6.65 15.23 23.44
CA ALA A 356 -6.97 13.84 23.74
C ALA A 356 -8.49 13.61 23.86
N ALA A 357 -8.92 12.40 23.55
CA ALA A 357 -10.33 12.00 23.58
C ALA A 357 -10.48 10.52 23.97
N GLU A 358 -11.61 10.18 24.57
CA GLU A 358 -12.03 8.78 24.74
C GLU A 358 -12.59 8.22 23.42
N ARG A 359 -12.19 6.99 23.08
CA ARG A 359 -12.62 6.26 21.88
C ARG A 359 -14.14 6.07 21.82
N ASP A 360 -14.73 5.53 22.88
CA ASP A 360 -16.16 5.17 22.94
C ASP A 360 -17.09 6.38 23.18
N GLY A 361 -16.53 7.59 23.06
CA GLY A 361 -17.22 8.86 23.20
C GLY A 361 -17.41 9.34 24.64
N GLY A 362 -17.83 10.59 24.79
CA GLY A 362 -18.21 11.16 26.08
C GLY A 362 -17.29 12.26 26.58
N ASN A 363 -15.98 12.02 26.64
CA ASN A 363 -15.02 12.99 27.16
C ASN A 363 -13.92 13.34 26.15
N ALA A 364 -13.54 14.62 26.16
CA ALA A 364 -12.39 15.16 25.45
C ALA A 364 -11.72 16.22 26.31
N VAL A 365 -10.41 16.35 26.16
CA VAL A 365 -9.60 17.27 26.94
C VAL A 365 -8.48 17.88 26.10
N LEU A 366 -8.02 19.06 26.53
CA LEU A 366 -6.67 19.52 26.23
C LEU A 366 -5.77 19.13 27.39
N MET A 367 -4.81 18.28 27.11
CA MET A 367 -3.80 17.85 28.08
C MET A 367 -2.74 18.94 28.26
N ILE A 368 -2.22 19.06 29.48
CA ILE A 368 -1.18 20.03 29.84
C ILE A 368 -0.11 19.32 30.65
N ALA A 369 1.16 19.54 30.29
CA ALA A 369 2.31 19.12 31.09
C ALA A 369 3.36 20.23 31.17
N GLU A 370 4.17 20.20 32.22
CA GLU A 370 5.40 21.00 32.34
C GLU A 370 6.60 20.13 31.93
N TRP A 371 7.48 20.67 31.10
CA TRP A 371 8.78 20.09 30.81
C TRP A 371 9.88 20.75 31.63
N ALA A 372 10.64 19.94 32.35
CA ALA A 372 11.84 20.35 33.06
C ALA A 372 12.79 19.16 33.23
N ASP A 373 13.43 18.79 32.11
CA ASP A 373 14.26 17.57 31.98
C ASP A 373 13.49 16.28 32.32
N GLY A 374 12.18 16.32 32.07
CA GLY A 374 11.21 15.28 32.38
C GLY A 374 9.80 15.88 32.37
N PHE A 375 8.80 15.04 32.10
CA PHE A 375 7.39 15.46 32.13
C PHE A 375 6.88 15.49 33.58
N ARG A 376 6.26 16.60 33.99
CA ARG A 376 5.67 16.77 35.33
C ARG A 376 4.42 17.65 35.32
N ASN A 377 3.73 17.74 36.46
CA ASN A 377 2.59 18.65 36.67
C ASN A 377 1.45 18.49 35.64
N PHE A 378 1.04 17.24 35.39
CA PHE A 378 -0.03 16.95 34.45
C PHE A 378 -1.38 17.50 34.91
N SER A 379 -2.06 18.19 34.00
CA SER A 379 -3.43 18.70 34.18
C SER A 379 -4.16 18.71 32.83
N ASP A 380 -5.43 19.12 32.84
CA ASP A 380 -6.26 19.12 31.64
C ASP A 380 -7.29 20.26 31.64
N ILE A 381 -7.80 20.58 30.46
CA ILE A 381 -8.97 21.45 30.24
C ILE A 381 -10.06 20.59 29.58
N PRO A 382 -11.16 20.28 30.30
CA PRO A 382 -12.28 19.55 29.72
C PRO A 382 -12.93 20.31 28.58
N ILE A 383 -13.23 19.60 27.49
CA ILE A 383 -13.90 20.12 26.30
C ILE A 383 -15.25 19.43 26.14
N GLU A 384 -16.31 20.22 26.25
CA GLU A 384 -17.67 19.72 26.11
C GLU A 384 -18.03 19.45 24.65
N LYS A 385 -18.58 18.25 24.40
CA LYS A 385 -19.22 17.90 23.14
C LYS A 385 -20.54 18.64 22.96
N LYS A 386 -20.93 18.89 21.71
CA LYS A 386 -22.25 19.40 21.34
C LYS A 386 -23.03 18.37 20.56
N ALA A 387 -24.32 18.22 20.87
CA ALA A 387 -25.19 17.36 20.09
C ALA A 387 -25.23 17.83 18.62
N SER A 388 -25.21 16.92 17.64
CA SER A 388 -25.30 15.45 17.74
C SER A 388 -23.97 14.71 17.91
N ALA A 389 -22.85 15.40 18.07
CA ALA A 389 -21.53 14.77 18.14
C ALA A 389 -21.39 13.81 19.33
N ARG A 390 -20.82 12.61 19.08
CA ARG A 390 -20.49 11.65 20.15
C ARG A 390 -19.28 12.12 20.99
N ASN A 391 -18.38 12.89 20.37
CA ASN A 391 -17.20 13.48 20.99
C ASN A 391 -16.91 14.89 20.41
N ALA A 392 -16.29 15.79 21.18
CA ALA A 392 -15.90 17.12 20.72
C ALA A 392 -14.70 17.10 19.75
N ILE A 393 -13.81 16.12 19.93
CA ILE A 393 -12.58 15.91 19.16
C ILE A 393 -11.75 17.21 19.02
N PRO A 394 -11.14 17.72 20.10
CA PRO A 394 -10.11 18.75 19.98
C PRO A 394 -8.97 18.22 19.11
N ASN A 395 -8.41 19.07 18.25
CA ASN A 395 -7.31 18.69 17.36
C ASN A 395 -6.18 19.72 17.41
N GLU A 396 -5.96 20.48 16.33
CA GLU A 396 -4.89 21.46 16.25
C GLU A 396 -5.06 22.60 17.25
N ILE A 397 -3.93 22.98 17.83
CA ILE A 397 -3.81 24.04 18.83
C ILE A 397 -2.87 25.09 18.27
N GLU A 398 -3.25 26.36 18.37
CA GLU A 398 -2.35 27.49 18.10
C GLU A 398 -2.21 28.35 19.35
N VAL A 399 -0.98 28.69 19.70
CA VAL A 399 -0.66 29.51 20.87
C VAL A 399 -0.34 30.92 20.41
N SER A 400 -1.01 31.92 20.98
CA SER A 400 -0.82 33.32 20.64
C SER A 400 -0.61 34.18 21.87
N SER A 401 0.21 35.23 21.74
CA SER A 401 0.34 36.29 22.74
C SER A 401 -0.37 37.55 22.23
N GLU A 402 -1.39 37.99 22.95
CA GLU A 402 -2.15 39.20 22.64
C GLU A 402 -2.07 40.15 23.83
N ASN A 403 -1.47 41.32 23.64
CA ASN A 403 -1.25 42.32 24.71
C ASN A 403 -0.55 41.75 25.95
N GLY A 404 0.36 40.79 25.77
CA GLY A 404 1.11 40.15 26.86
C GLY A 404 0.37 39.03 27.58
N GLU A 405 -0.86 38.69 27.17
CA GLU A 405 -1.60 37.54 27.67
C GLU A 405 -1.56 36.39 26.65
N LEU A 406 -1.39 35.15 27.12
CA LEU A 406 -1.38 33.97 26.28
C LEU A 406 -2.79 33.41 26.07
N PHE A 407 -3.07 32.99 24.84
CA PHE A 407 -4.30 32.35 24.42
C PHE A 407 -4.01 31.06 23.64
N LEU A 408 -4.90 30.07 23.81
CA LEU A 408 -4.96 28.88 22.98
C LEU A 408 -6.14 29.00 22.03
N TYR A 409 -5.89 28.78 20.75
CA TYR A 409 -6.91 28.58 19.73
C TYR A 409 -7.00 27.10 19.40
N VAL A 410 -8.18 26.52 19.52
CA VAL A 410 -8.37 25.07 19.36
C VAL A 410 -9.53 24.79 18.45
N VAL A 411 -9.30 23.97 17.44
CA VAL A 411 -10.37 23.45 16.59
C VAL A 411 -10.98 22.20 17.20
N LEU A 412 -12.30 22.10 17.14
CA LEU A 412 -13.08 20.96 17.60
C LEU A 412 -13.71 20.29 16.40
N ASN A 413 -13.08 19.23 15.91
CA ASN A 413 -13.49 18.52 14.70
C ASN A 413 -14.90 17.95 14.81
N GLY A 414 -15.26 17.45 16.00
CA GLY A 414 -16.58 16.87 16.24
C GLY A 414 -17.68 17.90 16.42
N ASN A 415 -17.38 19.01 17.08
CA ASN A 415 -18.36 20.09 17.30
C ASN A 415 -18.50 21.04 16.09
N ASN A 416 -17.60 20.98 15.10
CA ASN A 416 -17.48 21.98 14.04
C ASN A 416 -17.22 23.40 14.58
N GLU A 417 -16.35 23.54 15.59
CA GLU A 417 -16.09 24.82 16.28
C GLU A 417 -14.61 25.21 16.33
N LEU A 418 -14.36 26.51 16.52
CA LEU A 418 -13.11 27.10 16.97
C LEU A 418 -13.31 27.71 18.37
N LEU A 419 -12.37 27.45 19.27
CA LEU A 419 -12.35 27.97 20.64
C LEU A 419 -11.20 28.96 20.81
N LYS A 420 -11.43 29.99 21.63
CA LYS A 420 -10.36 30.80 22.24
C LYS A 420 -10.36 30.60 23.76
N ILE A 421 -9.23 30.14 24.28
CA ILE A 421 -9.06 29.84 25.70
C ILE A 421 -7.96 30.75 26.25
N ARG A 422 -8.23 31.45 27.35
CA ARG A 422 -7.21 32.21 28.06
C ARG A 422 -6.30 31.26 28.83
N TRP A 423 -5.00 31.38 28.64
CA TRP A 423 -4.02 30.49 29.29
C TRP A 423 -4.04 30.62 30.81
N ASN A 424 -4.07 31.84 31.36
CA ASN A 424 -3.88 32.08 32.79
C ASN A 424 -4.93 31.40 33.70
N ASP A 425 -6.21 31.49 33.33
CA ASP A 425 -7.34 30.99 34.13
C ASP A 425 -8.08 29.81 33.48
N ARG A 426 -7.63 29.38 32.29
CA ARG A 426 -8.23 28.31 31.48
C ARG A 426 -9.66 28.62 31.00
N SER A 427 -10.12 29.86 31.09
CA SER A 427 -11.47 30.24 30.69
C SER A 427 -11.63 30.23 29.16
N ILE A 428 -12.73 29.66 28.69
CA ILE A 428 -13.16 29.76 27.29
C ILE A 428 -13.80 31.14 27.11
N LEU A 429 -13.18 32.01 26.31
CA LEU A 429 -13.67 33.37 26.10
C LEU A 429 -14.79 33.43 25.06
N TRP A 430 -14.65 32.67 23.98
CA TRP A 430 -15.67 32.54 22.96
C TRP A 430 -15.54 31.22 22.20
N ARG A 431 -16.62 30.88 21.51
CA ARG A 431 -16.73 29.75 20.58
C ARG A 431 -17.33 30.25 19.28
N SER A 432 -16.81 29.77 18.16
CA SER A 432 -17.28 30.15 16.83
C SER A 432 -17.52 28.93 15.97
N ALA A 433 -18.64 28.93 15.24
CA ALA A 433 -18.92 27.90 14.24
C ALA A 433 -17.91 27.98 13.08
N THR A 434 -17.53 26.83 12.57
CA THR A 434 -16.62 26.67 11.43
C THR A 434 -17.35 26.02 10.24
N GLY A 435 -16.59 25.42 9.33
CA GLY A 435 -17.13 24.49 8.35
C GLY A 435 -17.29 23.11 8.98
N VAL A 436 -17.38 22.08 8.13
CA VAL A 436 -17.56 20.71 8.58
C VAL A 436 -16.20 20.03 8.75
N ALA A 437 -15.99 19.43 9.93
CA ALA A 437 -14.76 18.75 10.34
C ALA A 437 -13.52 19.68 10.27
N PRO A 438 -13.45 20.74 11.11
CA PRO A 438 -12.26 21.59 11.19
C PRO A 438 -11.04 20.78 11.64
N TYR A 439 -9.87 21.07 11.06
CA TYR A 439 -8.66 20.29 11.29
C TYR A 439 -7.44 21.11 11.69
N GLY A 440 -7.02 22.06 10.85
CA GLY A 440 -5.83 22.88 11.05
C GLY A 440 -6.15 24.29 11.51
N VAL A 441 -5.27 24.89 12.32
CA VAL A 441 -5.36 26.29 12.74
C VAL A 441 -3.99 26.97 12.71
N ALA A 442 -3.95 28.21 12.23
CA ALA A 442 -2.77 29.08 12.33
C ALA A 442 -3.18 30.54 12.48
N MET A 443 -2.30 31.37 13.07
CA MET A 443 -2.46 32.81 13.11
C MET A 443 -1.50 33.53 12.17
N ALA A 444 -2.02 34.52 11.43
CA ALA A 444 -1.20 35.39 10.59
C ALA A 444 -1.88 36.74 10.38
N ASN A 445 -1.09 37.82 10.34
CA ASN A 445 -1.57 39.17 10.07
C ASN A 445 -2.79 39.59 10.93
N GLY A 446 -2.79 39.21 12.23
CA GLY A 446 -3.87 39.53 13.16
C GLY A 446 -5.19 38.78 12.92
N SER A 447 -5.17 37.68 12.16
CA SER A 447 -6.34 36.83 11.91
C SER A 447 -6.03 35.36 12.15
N ILE A 448 -7.07 34.57 12.38
CA ILE A 448 -6.99 33.11 12.57
C ILE A 448 -7.47 32.43 11.29
N TYR A 449 -6.79 31.39 10.83
CA TYR A 449 -7.14 30.63 9.63
C TYR A 449 -7.40 29.19 10.03
N VAL A 450 -8.59 28.67 9.70
CA VAL A 450 -9.02 27.31 10.06
C VAL A 450 -9.37 26.51 8.81
N SER A 451 -8.73 25.38 8.57
CA SER A 451 -9.09 24.43 7.50
C SER A 451 -10.23 23.50 7.91
N ASN A 452 -11.08 23.12 6.97
CA ASN A 452 -12.23 22.22 7.19
C ASN A 452 -12.25 21.13 6.12
N TRP A 453 -12.15 19.85 6.54
CA TRP A 453 -12.01 18.71 5.65
C TRP A 453 -13.15 18.60 4.62
N ALA A 454 -14.39 18.69 5.10
CA ALA A 454 -15.60 18.59 4.28
C ALA A 454 -16.09 19.97 3.75
N GLY A 455 -15.32 21.03 3.98
CA GLY A 455 -15.64 22.36 3.49
C GLY A 455 -16.79 23.04 4.25
N SER A 456 -17.71 23.67 3.52
CA SER A 456 -18.83 24.41 4.08
C SER A 456 -19.97 23.51 4.58
N ASN A 457 -20.81 24.05 5.46
CA ASN A 457 -22.07 23.42 5.85
C ASN A 457 -22.98 23.18 4.64
N ALA A 458 -23.40 21.92 4.44
CA ALA A 458 -24.22 21.50 3.31
C ALA A 458 -25.72 21.71 3.54
N THR A 459 -26.16 22.96 3.54
CA THR A 459 -27.55 23.34 3.83
C THR A 459 -28.46 23.36 2.60
N ASP A 460 -27.92 23.54 1.40
CA ASP A 460 -28.67 23.57 0.15
C ASP A 460 -29.00 22.15 -0.33
N SER A 461 -30.27 21.75 -0.19
CA SER A 461 -30.74 20.43 -0.59
C SER A 461 -30.89 20.25 -2.11
N SER A 462 -30.68 21.29 -2.92
CA SER A 462 -30.66 21.17 -4.38
C SER A 462 -29.33 20.64 -4.93
N LYS A 463 -28.29 20.60 -4.09
CA LYS A 463 -26.97 20.05 -4.41
C LYS A 463 -26.82 18.66 -3.82
N GLU A 464 -26.04 17.84 -4.49
CA GLU A 464 -25.66 16.52 -3.98
C GLU A 464 -24.95 16.67 -2.64
N ARG A 465 -25.36 15.85 -1.69
CA ARG A 465 -24.86 15.87 -0.32
C ARG A 465 -24.96 14.48 0.29
N ALA A 466 -23.93 14.09 1.01
CA ALA A 466 -23.88 12.81 1.70
C ALA A 466 -23.60 13.01 3.20
N GLY A 467 -23.89 11.95 3.95
CA GLY A 467 -23.64 11.88 5.38
C GLY A 467 -22.17 12.07 5.71
N VAL A 468 -21.92 12.83 6.77
CA VAL A 468 -20.75 12.64 7.63
C VAL A 468 -21.29 12.39 9.05
N PRO A 469 -20.55 11.78 9.99
CA PRO A 469 -21.12 11.12 11.16
C PRO A 469 -22.07 11.98 12.00
N TRP A 470 -21.87 13.31 12.00
CA TRP A 470 -22.73 14.29 12.71
C TRP A 470 -23.09 15.51 11.83
N GLY A 471 -23.23 15.34 10.52
CA GLY A 471 -23.56 16.44 9.60
C GLY A 471 -23.70 16.02 8.14
N LEU A 472 -23.59 16.99 7.23
CA LEU A 472 -23.63 16.77 5.78
C LEU A 472 -22.47 17.50 5.11
N ALA A 473 -21.92 16.88 4.07
CA ALA A 473 -20.94 17.50 3.16
C ALA A 473 -21.55 17.63 1.76
N TYR A 474 -21.20 18.69 1.03
CA TYR A 474 -21.50 18.74 -0.40
C TYR A 474 -20.60 17.75 -1.13
N THR A 475 -21.17 16.89 -1.96
CA THR A 475 -20.46 15.82 -2.64
C THR A 475 -20.52 15.96 -4.15
N ASP A 476 -19.58 15.33 -4.82
CA ASP A 476 -19.57 15.18 -6.26
C ASP A 476 -20.59 14.08 -6.65
N PRO A 477 -21.58 14.38 -7.52
CA PRO A 477 -22.60 13.40 -7.90
C PRO A 477 -22.08 12.23 -8.75
N GLN A 478 -20.88 12.37 -9.33
CA GLN A 478 -20.23 11.33 -10.13
C GLN A 478 -19.46 10.35 -9.24
N THR A 479 -18.74 10.82 -8.22
CA THR A 479 -17.84 9.97 -7.42
C THR A 479 -18.28 9.78 -5.97
N GLY A 480 -19.17 10.62 -5.47
CA GLY A 480 -19.53 10.70 -4.06
C GLY A 480 -18.57 11.56 -3.24
N ALA A 481 -17.34 11.80 -3.71
CA ALA A 481 -16.31 12.51 -2.95
C ALA A 481 -16.73 13.91 -2.50
N THR A 482 -16.17 14.40 -1.38
CA THR A 482 -16.38 15.81 -0.99
C THR A 482 -16.04 16.75 -2.15
N SER A 483 -16.90 17.74 -2.39
CA SER A 483 -16.81 18.62 -3.56
C SER A 483 -15.85 19.81 -3.38
N SER A 484 -15.55 20.19 -2.14
CA SER A 484 -14.62 21.28 -1.81
C SER A 484 -14.16 21.19 -0.35
N GLY A 485 -12.90 21.55 -0.09
CA GLY A 485 -12.46 21.99 1.23
C GLY A 485 -12.58 23.49 1.40
N THR A 486 -12.48 23.99 2.63
CA THR A 486 -12.47 25.45 2.90
C THR A 486 -11.44 25.84 3.96
N VAL A 487 -10.99 27.10 3.88
CA VAL A 487 -10.36 27.82 4.98
C VAL A 487 -11.25 28.98 5.41
N ILE A 488 -11.56 29.08 6.71
CA ILE A 488 -12.30 30.20 7.28
C ILE A 488 -11.32 31.11 8.04
N VAL A 489 -11.44 32.41 7.78
CA VAL A 489 -10.66 33.47 8.43
C VAL A 489 -11.51 34.09 9.53
N PHE A 490 -10.98 34.18 10.75
CA PHE A 490 -11.67 34.73 11.92
C PHE A 490 -10.92 35.91 12.52
N ASP A 491 -11.70 36.85 13.07
CA ASP A 491 -11.21 37.91 13.94
C ASP A 491 -10.92 37.37 15.35
N PRO A 492 -9.69 37.52 15.88
CA PRO A 492 -9.29 36.92 17.16
C PRO A 492 -9.97 37.58 18.38
N ALA A 493 -10.40 38.83 18.27
CA ALA A 493 -11.03 39.54 19.39
C ALA A 493 -12.49 39.07 19.59
N THR A 494 -13.22 38.89 18.50
CA THR A 494 -14.67 38.66 18.51
C THR A 494 -15.08 37.24 18.12
N GLY A 495 -14.18 36.46 17.52
CA GLY A 495 -14.48 35.16 16.93
C GLY A 495 -15.32 35.25 15.66
N LYS A 496 -15.60 36.44 15.11
CA LYS A 496 -16.45 36.58 13.92
C LYS A 496 -15.71 36.15 12.66
N THR A 497 -16.43 35.50 11.75
CA THR A 497 -15.92 35.17 10.43
C THR A 497 -15.68 36.45 9.61
N ILE A 498 -14.46 36.60 9.12
CA ILE A 498 -14.05 37.65 8.19
C ILE A 498 -14.28 37.19 6.76
N ARG A 499 -13.89 35.94 6.44
CA ARG A 499 -13.98 35.39 5.09
C ARG A 499 -13.97 33.87 5.09
N GLN A 500 -14.62 33.27 4.09
CA GLN A 500 -14.42 31.88 3.74
C GLN A 500 -13.74 31.79 2.37
N ILE A 501 -12.79 30.87 2.23
CA ILE A 501 -11.99 30.65 1.03
C ILE A 501 -12.12 29.17 0.65
N ASN A 502 -12.60 28.89 -0.56
CA ASN A 502 -12.62 27.52 -1.08
C ASN A 502 -11.21 27.10 -1.48
N VAL A 503 -10.77 25.93 -1.04
CA VAL A 503 -9.44 25.36 -1.30
C VAL A 503 -9.59 23.97 -1.91
N GLY A 504 -8.48 23.22 -2.04
CA GLY A 504 -8.53 21.84 -2.51
C GLY A 504 -9.27 20.91 -1.55
N LEU A 505 -9.44 19.66 -1.98
CA LEU A 505 -10.14 18.64 -1.21
C LEU A 505 -9.31 18.19 0.00
N HIS A 506 -9.99 17.94 1.12
CA HIS A 506 -9.38 17.45 2.35
C HIS A 506 -8.23 18.34 2.88
N PRO A 507 -8.47 19.63 3.15
CA PRO A 507 -7.43 20.53 3.64
C PRO A 507 -7.01 20.20 5.07
N ASN A 508 -5.74 19.86 5.25
CA ASN A 508 -5.10 19.41 6.47
C ASN A 508 -4.37 20.56 7.19
N ALA A 509 -3.04 20.47 7.31
CA ALA A 509 -2.21 21.43 8.00
C ALA A 509 -2.34 22.84 7.41
N VAL A 510 -2.38 23.83 8.32
CA VAL A 510 -2.34 25.25 8.00
C VAL A 510 -1.07 25.81 8.63
N LYS A 511 -0.21 26.42 7.83
CA LYS A 511 1.06 27.00 8.31
C LYS A 511 1.19 28.45 7.88
N ALA A 512 1.51 29.34 8.81
CA ALA A 512 1.83 30.72 8.50
C ALA A 512 3.31 30.88 8.09
N SER A 513 3.58 31.78 7.15
CA SER A 513 4.94 32.30 6.97
C SER A 513 5.38 33.08 8.21
N LYS A 514 6.67 33.08 8.54
CA LYS A 514 7.17 33.76 9.75
C LYS A 514 6.88 35.27 9.80
N ASP A 515 6.72 35.90 8.64
CA ASP A 515 6.37 37.31 8.50
C ASP A 515 4.85 37.55 8.42
N GLY A 516 4.04 36.50 8.54
CA GLY A 516 2.58 36.53 8.53
C GLY A 516 1.95 36.93 7.20
N ARG A 517 2.70 37.02 6.09
CA ARG A 517 2.19 37.45 4.78
C ARG A 517 1.46 36.36 3.99
N TYR A 518 1.74 35.10 4.31
CA TYR A 518 1.19 33.95 3.60
C TYR A 518 0.73 32.86 4.56
N ILE A 519 -0.32 32.14 4.14
CA ILE A 519 -0.80 30.91 4.75
C ILE A 519 -0.68 29.79 3.71
N TYR A 520 -0.10 28.66 4.10
CA TYR A 520 0.01 27.46 3.29
C TYR A 520 -0.94 26.40 3.83
N VAL A 521 -1.68 25.75 2.94
CA VAL A 521 -2.68 24.73 3.27
C VAL A 521 -2.40 23.49 2.45
N SER A 522 -2.13 22.36 3.11
CA SER A 522 -1.98 21.07 2.43
C SER A 522 -3.35 20.47 2.12
N ASN A 523 -3.62 20.12 0.86
CA ASN A 523 -4.90 19.53 0.45
C ASN A 523 -4.69 18.04 0.11
N GLY A 524 -4.97 17.15 1.08
CA GLY A 524 -4.61 15.74 1.02
C GLY A 524 -5.24 15.01 -0.16
N SER A 525 -6.51 15.28 -0.46
CA SER A 525 -7.20 14.63 -1.58
C SER A 525 -7.05 15.37 -2.92
N SER A 526 -6.13 16.33 -3.00
CA SER A 526 -5.85 17.09 -4.23
C SER A 526 -4.36 17.15 -4.60
N ASP A 527 -3.48 16.53 -3.81
CA ASP A 527 -2.03 16.50 -4.03
C ASP A 527 -1.39 17.89 -4.25
N ALA A 528 -1.95 18.91 -3.59
CA ALA A 528 -1.58 20.29 -3.82
C ALA A 528 -1.50 21.11 -2.51
N ILE A 529 -0.69 22.16 -2.54
CA ILE A 529 -0.63 23.19 -1.51
C ILE A 529 -1.34 24.46 -2.00
N THR A 530 -2.34 24.92 -1.28
CA THR A 530 -2.94 26.23 -1.52
C THR A 530 -2.16 27.31 -0.76
N VAL A 531 -1.80 28.41 -1.43
CA VAL A 531 -1.14 29.55 -0.81
C VAL A 531 -2.05 30.78 -0.78
N ILE A 532 -2.38 31.25 0.42
CA ILE A 532 -3.26 32.38 0.67
C ILE A 532 -2.44 33.61 1.04
N ASN A 533 -2.68 34.74 0.37
CA ASN A 533 -2.15 36.03 0.78
C ASN A 533 -3.00 36.60 1.92
N THR A 534 -2.39 36.88 3.06
CA THR A 534 -3.09 37.27 4.30
C THR A 534 -3.51 38.74 4.35
N LYS A 535 -3.04 39.56 3.41
CA LYS A 535 -3.47 40.95 3.26
C LYS A 535 -4.79 41.04 2.51
N SER A 536 -4.94 40.27 1.44
CA SER A 536 -6.17 40.24 0.63
C SER A 536 -7.15 39.13 1.03
N ASN A 537 -6.69 38.14 1.82
CA ASN A 537 -7.41 36.90 2.11
C ASN A 537 -7.86 36.19 0.83
N THR A 538 -6.96 36.09 -0.16
CA THR A 538 -7.22 35.41 -1.44
C THR A 538 -6.12 34.41 -1.76
N ILE A 539 -6.46 33.37 -2.51
CA ILE A 539 -5.47 32.45 -3.07
C ILE A 539 -4.55 33.24 -4.01
N SER A 540 -3.25 33.07 -3.81
CA SER A 540 -2.18 33.72 -4.57
C SER A 540 -1.42 32.74 -5.45
N GLU A 541 -1.39 31.45 -5.06
CA GLU A 541 -0.77 30.37 -5.81
C GLU A 541 -1.37 29.02 -5.37
N SER A 542 -1.32 28.01 -6.24
CA SER A 542 -1.53 26.61 -5.90
C SER A 542 -0.33 25.82 -6.43
N VAL A 543 0.26 24.96 -5.60
CA VAL A 543 1.48 24.22 -5.91
C VAL A 543 1.19 22.74 -5.89
N ASP A 544 1.28 22.10 -7.06
CA ASP A 544 1.21 20.65 -7.20
C ASP A 544 2.47 19.98 -6.64
N VAL A 545 2.27 19.20 -5.58
CA VAL A 545 3.30 18.44 -4.86
C VAL A 545 3.22 16.95 -5.12
N GLY A 546 2.28 16.50 -5.96
CA GLY A 546 2.15 15.11 -6.36
C GLY A 546 3.45 14.58 -6.96
N LEU A 547 3.85 13.39 -6.52
CA LEU A 547 5.03 12.70 -7.05
C LEU A 547 4.83 12.32 -8.52
N LEU A 548 3.58 12.12 -8.95
CA LEU A 548 3.23 11.88 -10.34
C LEU A 548 2.95 13.17 -11.10
N LYS A 549 3.68 13.36 -12.20
CA LYS A 549 3.31 14.31 -13.27
C LYS A 549 3.30 13.55 -14.60
N GLY A 550 2.29 13.76 -15.46
CA GLY A 550 2.19 13.07 -16.75
C GLY A 550 0.79 13.05 -17.38
N LYS A 551 0.59 12.13 -18.34
CA LYS A 551 -0.67 11.96 -19.12
C LYS A 551 -1.90 11.66 -18.24
N TYR A 552 -1.70 10.86 -17.19
CA TYR A 552 -2.74 10.54 -16.22
C TYR A 552 -2.49 11.36 -14.96
N ASN A 553 -3.40 12.28 -14.65
CA ASN A 553 -3.36 13.12 -13.45
C ASN A 553 -3.99 12.35 -12.28
N LEU A 554 -3.29 11.32 -11.81
CA LEU A 554 -3.77 10.39 -10.78
C LEU A 554 -3.47 10.93 -9.38
N GLN A 555 -4.47 10.86 -8.50
CA GLN A 555 -4.30 11.20 -7.08
C GLN A 555 -3.45 10.13 -6.37
N GLY A 556 -2.80 10.52 -5.28
CA GLY A 556 -2.44 9.62 -4.18
C GLY A 556 -1.12 9.94 -3.51
N SER A 557 -0.71 11.21 -3.49
CA SER A 557 0.47 11.66 -2.73
C SER A 557 0.10 12.11 -1.30
N THR A 558 -1.14 12.53 -1.07
CA THR A 558 -1.72 12.84 0.26
C THR A 558 -0.89 13.81 1.13
N PRO A 559 -0.67 15.07 0.68
CA PRO A 559 0.03 16.06 1.48
C PRO A 559 -0.75 16.41 2.76
N ASN A 560 -0.10 16.29 3.92
CA ASN A 560 -0.81 16.37 5.21
C ASN A 560 -0.13 17.25 6.28
N ALA A 561 1.18 17.52 6.17
CA ALA A 561 1.93 18.32 7.15
C ALA A 561 2.97 19.22 6.49
N LEU A 562 3.30 20.33 7.17
CA LEU A 562 4.06 21.45 6.60
C LEU A 562 5.10 22.01 7.58
N GLU A 563 6.31 22.28 7.08
CA GLU A 563 7.32 23.04 7.82
C GLU A 563 8.10 23.99 6.91
N LEU A 564 8.45 25.17 7.42
CA LEU A 564 9.16 26.22 6.66
C LEU A 564 10.60 26.37 7.13
N ASN A 565 11.49 26.60 6.18
CA ASN A 565 12.85 26.99 6.52
C ASN A 565 12.93 28.42 7.09
N ALA A 566 14.11 28.82 7.56
CA ALA A 566 14.27 30.05 8.33
C ALA A 566 13.89 31.34 7.59
N ASP A 567 14.11 31.40 6.27
CA ASP A 567 13.91 32.59 5.44
C ASP A 567 12.61 32.56 4.60
N ASN A 568 11.74 31.57 4.85
CA ASN A 568 10.50 31.32 4.10
C ASN A 568 10.72 31.05 2.59
N THR A 569 11.87 30.54 2.14
CA THR A 569 12.10 30.23 0.71
C THR A 569 11.88 28.75 0.35
N ILE A 570 11.81 27.88 1.36
CA ILE A 570 11.58 26.45 1.20
C ILE A 570 10.44 26.01 2.13
N LEU A 571 9.47 25.29 1.55
CA LEU A 571 8.42 24.59 2.26
C LEU A 571 8.66 23.08 2.14
N TYR A 572 8.78 22.41 3.29
CA TYR A 572 8.79 20.96 3.40
C TYR A 572 7.36 20.47 3.56
N VAL A 573 6.97 19.49 2.75
CA VAL A 573 5.61 18.95 2.72
C VAL A 573 5.67 17.44 2.90
N ALA A 574 5.01 16.91 3.92
CA ALA A 574 4.87 15.47 4.11
C ALA A 574 3.80 14.95 3.15
N ASN A 575 4.20 14.10 2.21
CA ASN A 575 3.31 13.38 1.31
C ASN A 575 3.15 11.96 1.87
N GLY A 576 1.98 11.66 2.44
CA GLY A 576 1.71 10.42 3.18
C GLY A 576 2.01 9.17 2.36
N PHE A 577 1.29 8.96 1.25
CA PHE A 577 1.41 7.73 0.46
C PHE A 577 2.62 7.69 -0.49
N ASP A 578 3.29 8.83 -0.70
CA ASP A 578 4.60 8.84 -1.35
C ASP A 578 5.69 8.32 -0.41
N ASN A 579 5.41 8.24 0.91
CA ASN A 579 6.39 7.96 1.96
C ASN A 579 7.62 8.88 1.84
N ALA A 580 7.35 10.17 1.61
CA ALA A 580 8.38 11.14 1.31
C ALA A 580 8.02 12.56 1.77
N VAL A 581 9.04 13.38 1.92
CA VAL A 581 8.90 14.83 2.08
C VAL A 581 9.24 15.52 0.77
N ALA A 582 8.25 16.20 0.17
CA ALA A 582 8.47 17.08 -0.97
C ALA A 582 9.14 18.39 -0.49
N VAL A 583 10.23 18.77 -1.16
CA VAL A 583 10.98 20.01 -0.89
C VAL A 583 10.57 21.05 -1.93
N VAL A 584 9.71 21.98 -1.55
CA VAL A 584 9.16 23.00 -2.44
C VAL A 584 9.96 24.29 -2.33
N ARG A 585 10.52 24.77 -3.45
CA ARG A 585 11.08 26.12 -3.52
C ARG A 585 9.94 27.10 -3.80
N LEU A 586 9.80 28.11 -2.94
CA LEU A 586 8.70 29.07 -2.99
C LEU A 586 9.00 30.23 -3.94
N GLY A 587 8.01 30.58 -4.75
CA GLY A 587 8.03 31.69 -5.70
C GLY A 587 7.64 33.03 -5.07
N LYS A 588 7.67 34.09 -5.87
CA LYS A 588 7.37 35.47 -5.44
C LYS A 588 5.93 35.69 -4.95
N ASN A 589 5.02 34.80 -5.34
CA ASN A 589 3.61 34.85 -4.95
C ASN A 589 3.32 34.01 -3.70
N ALA A 590 4.27 33.20 -3.26
CA ALA A 590 4.13 32.36 -2.07
C ALA A 590 5.09 32.76 -0.95
N SER A 591 6.16 33.50 -1.26
CA SER A 591 7.13 33.96 -0.29
C SER A 591 7.63 35.35 -0.65
N ALA A 592 7.88 36.15 0.37
CA ALA A 592 8.49 37.46 0.21
C ALA A 592 9.93 37.44 -0.28
N ASN A 593 10.67 36.37 0.05
CA ASN A 593 12.02 36.13 -0.40
C ASN A 593 12.05 35.16 -1.59
N GLY A 594 10.88 34.70 -2.01
CA GLY A 594 10.70 33.77 -3.13
C GLY A 594 11.04 34.41 -4.46
N LYS A 595 11.49 33.58 -5.41
CA LYS A 595 11.88 34.00 -6.76
C LYS A 595 11.19 33.13 -7.79
N GLY A 596 10.66 33.74 -8.86
CA GLY A 596 9.95 33.00 -9.91
C GLY A 596 8.63 32.41 -9.43
N LYS A 597 8.23 31.27 -10.02
CA LYS A 597 7.07 30.47 -9.61
C LYS A 597 7.51 29.41 -8.60
N SER A 598 6.60 28.98 -7.73
CA SER A 598 6.87 27.87 -6.82
C SER A 598 7.02 26.55 -7.61
N PHE A 599 7.92 25.67 -7.17
CA PHE A 599 8.08 24.34 -7.77
C PHE A 599 8.68 23.34 -6.77
N VAL A 600 8.37 22.05 -6.97
CA VAL A 600 9.01 20.96 -6.22
C VAL A 600 10.45 20.80 -6.70
N ASN A 601 11.40 21.03 -5.80
CA ASN A 601 12.84 20.93 -6.07
C ASN A 601 13.36 19.49 -5.93
N GLY A 602 12.65 18.63 -5.19
CA GLY A 602 12.94 17.21 -5.05
C GLY A 602 12.16 16.57 -3.89
N TYR A 603 12.44 15.30 -3.62
CA TYR A 603 11.79 14.51 -2.58
C TYR A 603 12.82 13.82 -1.68
N ILE A 604 12.49 13.63 -0.40
CA ILE A 604 13.31 12.95 0.61
C ILE A 604 12.54 11.73 1.11
N PRO A 605 13.07 10.49 1.02
CA PRO A 605 12.34 9.30 1.44
C PRO A 605 12.27 9.18 2.97
N THR A 606 11.16 8.64 3.47
CA THR A 606 10.86 8.44 4.91
C THR A 606 10.39 7.01 5.17
N GLU A 607 9.99 6.71 6.42
CA GLU A 607 9.16 5.53 6.69
C GLU A 607 7.71 5.78 6.23
N ALA A 608 6.80 4.83 6.50
CA ALA A 608 5.44 4.89 5.97
C ALA A 608 4.60 6.03 6.57
N TYR A 609 3.91 6.75 5.68
CA TYR A 609 2.95 7.79 5.99
C TYR A 609 3.50 8.90 6.91
N PRO A 610 4.43 9.75 6.44
CA PRO A 610 4.91 10.89 7.23
C PRO A 610 3.73 11.83 7.58
N GLY A 611 3.62 12.21 8.85
CA GLY A 611 2.47 12.93 9.41
C GLY A 611 2.76 14.24 10.13
N GLY A 612 4.01 14.47 10.55
CA GLY A 612 4.42 15.66 11.29
C GLY A 612 5.88 16.01 10.98
N LEU A 613 6.16 17.31 10.86
CA LEU A 613 7.47 17.83 10.41
C LEU A 613 7.99 18.92 11.35
N LYS A 614 9.25 18.81 11.76
CA LYS A 614 9.96 19.87 12.51
C LYS A 614 11.41 20.01 12.04
N LEU A 615 11.88 21.25 11.92
CA LEU A 615 13.28 21.56 11.65
C LEU A 615 13.99 21.86 12.97
N VAL A 616 15.07 21.12 13.24
CA VAL A 616 15.91 21.28 14.43
C VAL A 616 17.35 21.45 13.96
N LYS A 617 17.83 22.70 13.96
CA LYS A 617 19.12 23.09 13.36
C LYS A 617 19.19 22.64 11.88
N ASP A 618 20.06 21.70 11.56
CA ASP A 618 20.29 21.11 10.24
C ASP A 618 19.60 19.75 10.03
N LEU A 619 18.71 19.38 10.96
CA LEU A 619 17.92 18.14 10.92
C LEU A 619 16.46 18.43 10.59
N LEU A 620 15.89 17.58 9.75
CA LEU A 620 14.45 17.42 9.56
C LEU A 620 13.99 16.19 10.37
N VAL A 621 13.13 16.43 11.35
CA VAL A 621 12.49 15.39 12.17
C VAL A 621 11.09 15.14 11.60
N VAL A 622 10.79 13.87 11.30
CA VAL A 622 9.55 13.44 10.67
C VAL A 622 8.87 12.39 11.56
N THR A 623 7.64 12.63 12.01
CA THR A 623 6.82 11.57 12.62
C THR A 623 6.23 10.71 11.50
N ASN A 624 6.29 9.38 11.66
CA ASN A 624 5.75 8.44 10.68
C ASN A 624 4.53 7.74 11.31
N LEU A 625 3.35 7.98 10.73
CA LEU A 625 2.08 7.50 11.26
C LEU A 625 1.99 5.98 11.20
N GLU A 626 2.42 5.40 10.07
CA GLU A 626 2.38 3.96 9.82
C GLU A 626 3.72 3.26 10.10
N SER A 627 4.81 4.01 10.29
CA SER A 627 6.12 3.45 10.62
C SER A 627 6.56 2.38 9.60
N ASP A 628 6.85 1.16 10.02
CA ASP A 628 7.01 0.00 9.15
C ASP A 628 5.85 -0.99 9.19
N GLY A 629 4.65 -0.55 9.58
CA GLY A 629 3.45 -1.38 9.66
C GLY A 629 3.44 -2.34 10.85
N ALA A 630 2.52 -3.31 10.82
CA ALA A 630 2.34 -4.34 11.83
C ALA A 630 3.43 -5.44 11.78
N ASN A 631 4.69 -5.02 11.88
CA ASN A 631 5.88 -5.88 11.74
C ASN A 631 6.45 -6.36 13.08
N VAL A 632 5.71 -6.20 14.18
CA VAL A 632 6.12 -6.74 15.48
C VAL A 632 5.88 -8.25 15.50
N THR A 633 6.97 -9.02 15.57
CA THR A 633 6.90 -10.48 15.66
C THR A 633 6.94 -10.99 17.10
N ASP A 634 6.03 -11.87 17.44
CA ASP A 634 6.05 -12.67 18.67
C ASP A 634 7.22 -13.67 18.65
N GLN A 635 8.13 -13.57 19.62
CA GLN A 635 9.35 -14.39 19.66
C GLN A 635 9.09 -15.86 20.00
N ASP A 636 8.03 -16.20 20.75
CA ASP A 636 7.72 -17.60 21.07
C ASP A 636 7.20 -18.34 19.83
N ARG A 637 6.41 -17.65 19.00
CA ARG A 637 5.64 -18.25 17.90
C ARG A 637 6.18 -17.94 16.52
N LYS A 638 7.03 -16.92 16.41
CA LYS A 638 7.52 -16.40 15.13
C LYS A 638 6.38 -15.99 14.20
N ALA A 639 5.36 -15.32 14.77
CA ALA A 639 4.18 -14.87 14.05
C ALA A 639 3.85 -13.40 14.38
N GLY A 640 3.19 -12.72 13.45
CA GLY A 640 2.73 -11.33 13.58
C GLY A 640 1.22 -11.24 13.75
N SER A 641 0.76 -10.11 14.29
CA SER A 641 -0.66 -9.76 14.41
C SER A 641 -0.84 -8.29 14.01
N ILE A 642 -1.96 -7.97 13.37
CA ILE A 642 -2.19 -6.63 12.82
C ILE A 642 -2.21 -5.54 13.91
N HIS A 643 -2.57 -5.93 15.13
CA HIS A 643 -2.72 -5.03 16.28
C HIS A 643 -1.39 -4.64 16.94
N GLN A 644 -0.25 -4.95 16.31
CA GLN A 644 1.08 -4.78 16.91
C GLN A 644 2.00 -4.02 15.96
N GLN A 645 2.16 -2.72 16.23
CA GLN A 645 2.98 -1.80 15.46
C GLN A 645 3.73 -0.86 16.41
N LEU A 646 5.01 -0.62 16.16
CA LEU A 646 5.75 0.43 16.87
C LEU A 646 5.63 1.76 16.12
N ALA A 647 5.51 2.85 16.87
CA ALA A 647 5.60 4.19 16.32
C ALA A 647 7.04 4.48 15.91
N SER A 648 7.25 5.40 14.96
CA SER A 648 8.60 5.84 14.63
C SER A 648 8.74 7.31 14.28
N VAL A 649 9.98 7.79 14.42
CA VAL A 649 10.42 9.11 13.99
C VAL A 649 11.68 8.95 13.13
N SER A 650 11.69 9.61 11.97
CA SER A 650 12.88 9.75 11.12
C SER A 650 13.64 11.03 11.48
N ILE A 651 14.96 10.94 11.61
CA ILE A 651 15.86 12.07 11.87
C ILE A 651 16.81 12.20 10.67
N ILE A 652 16.53 13.17 9.81
CA ILE A 652 17.13 13.26 8.47
C ILE A 652 17.96 14.55 8.36
N PRO A 653 19.27 14.48 8.07
CA PRO A 653 20.05 15.67 7.73
C PRO A 653 19.49 16.36 6.48
N ILE A 654 19.32 17.69 6.53
CA ILE A 654 18.79 18.45 5.39
C ILE A 654 19.72 18.28 4.18
N PRO A 655 19.22 17.73 3.04
CA PRO A 655 20.09 17.42 1.92
C PRO A 655 20.50 18.66 1.13
N GLY A 656 21.76 18.68 0.69
CA GLY A 656 22.21 19.57 -0.39
C GLY A 656 21.64 19.13 -1.74
N LYS A 657 21.85 19.94 -2.79
CA LYS A 657 21.29 19.72 -4.14
C LYS A 657 21.53 18.31 -4.70
N VAL A 658 22.79 17.85 -4.68
CA VAL A 658 23.17 16.54 -5.24
C VAL A 658 22.50 15.39 -4.47
N THR A 659 22.46 15.48 -3.14
CA THR A 659 21.82 14.47 -2.29
C THR A 659 20.30 14.45 -2.51
N LEU A 660 19.67 15.61 -2.64
CA LEU A 660 18.23 15.71 -2.92
C LEU A 660 17.87 15.13 -4.30
N GLU A 661 18.70 15.36 -5.32
CA GLU A 661 18.52 14.75 -6.64
C GLU A 661 18.59 13.21 -6.57
N ARG A 662 19.52 12.66 -5.78
CA ARG A 662 19.60 11.22 -5.52
C ARG A 662 18.38 10.69 -4.77
N TYR A 663 17.98 11.36 -3.68
CA TYR A 663 16.78 10.99 -2.92
C TYR A 663 15.50 11.06 -3.77
N THR A 664 15.41 12.00 -4.70
CA THR A 664 14.28 12.09 -5.62
C THR A 664 14.17 10.88 -6.53
N GLN A 665 15.31 10.40 -7.05
CA GLN A 665 15.34 9.17 -7.87
C GLN A 665 14.97 7.94 -7.04
N GLU A 666 15.47 7.88 -5.81
CA GLU A 666 15.15 6.81 -4.87
C GLU A 666 13.66 6.78 -4.50
N VAL A 667 13.03 7.92 -4.18
CA VAL A 667 11.58 7.99 -3.92
C VAL A 667 10.78 7.47 -5.11
N ALA A 668 11.19 7.78 -6.35
CA ALA A 668 10.54 7.25 -7.54
C ALA A 668 10.64 5.72 -7.67
N GLN A 669 11.76 5.12 -7.24
CA GLN A 669 11.92 3.66 -7.21
C GLN A 669 11.11 3.00 -6.11
N LEU A 670 11.15 3.58 -4.90
CA LEU A 670 10.43 3.11 -3.72
C LEU A 670 8.90 3.13 -3.94
N ASN A 671 8.41 4.06 -4.77
CA ASN A 671 7.02 4.16 -5.22
C ASN A 671 6.72 3.39 -6.52
N LEU A 672 7.68 2.61 -7.05
CA LEU A 672 7.51 1.75 -8.22
C LEU A 672 7.02 2.49 -9.48
N LEU A 673 7.45 3.74 -9.65
CA LEU A 673 6.96 4.61 -10.72
C LEU A 673 7.32 4.15 -12.13
N ASN A 674 8.22 3.19 -12.29
CA ASN A 674 8.53 2.57 -13.57
C ASN A 674 7.37 1.70 -14.09
N ARG A 675 6.57 1.09 -13.20
CA ARG A 675 5.47 0.20 -13.61
C ARG A 675 4.35 0.92 -14.35
N ARG A 676 4.17 2.23 -14.11
CA ARG A 676 3.14 3.04 -14.78
C ARG A 676 3.46 3.30 -16.26
N GLU A 677 4.71 3.13 -16.68
CA GLU A 677 5.12 3.42 -18.07
C GLU A 677 4.37 2.54 -19.08
N GLN A 678 3.92 1.36 -18.66
CA GLN A 678 3.05 0.50 -19.46
C GLN A 678 1.76 1.19 -19.93
N LEU A 679 1.25 2.18 -19.19
CA LEU A 679 0.07 2.97 -19.55
C LEU A 679 0.31 3.93 -20.74
N LEU A 680 1.58 4.13 -21.14
CA LEU A 680 1.95 4.90 -22.32
C LEU A 680 1.79 4.09 -23.60
N LEU A 681 1.73 2.76 -23.51
CA LEU A 681 1.61 1.88 -24.65
C LEU A 681 0.15 1.82 -25.11
N LEU A 682 -0.08 2.17 -26.37
CA LEU A 682 -1.40 2.05 -27.00
C LEU A 682 -1.73 0.58 -27.29
N PRO A 683 -3.03 0.19 -27.23
CA PRO A 683 -3.46 -1.15 -27.60
C PRO A 683 -3.12 -1.44 -29.06
N ARG A 684 -2.65 -2.66 -29.35
CA ARG A 684 -2.32 -3.09 -30.71
C ARG A 684 -3.58 -3.58 -31.43
N ALA A 685 -3.60 -3.44 -32.75
CA ALA A 685 -4.71 -3.89 -33.59
C ALA A 685 -4.68 -5.42 -33.80
N GLY A 686 -5.86 -6.05 -33.71
CA GLY A 686 -6.06 -7.46 -34.04
C GLY A 686 -5.30 -8.45 -33.14
N VAL A 687 -5.02 -8.07 -31.89
CA VAL A 687 -4.46 -8.99 -30.88
C VAL A 687 -5.51 -10.03 -30.50
N VAL A 688 -5.08 -11.28 -30.36
CA VAL A 688 -5.95 -12.37 -29.88
C VAL A 688 -6.24 -12.14 -28.40
N PRO A 689 -7.51 -12.24 -27.95
CA PRO A 689 -7.83 -12.06 -26.54
C PRO A 689 -7.08 -13.05 -25.65
N VAL A 690 -6.60 -12.56 -24.50
CA VAL A 690 -5.92 -13.35 -23.45
C VAL A 690 -6.58 -13.07 -22.08
N PRO A 691 -6.35 -13.88 -21.04
CA PRO A 691 -6.94 -13.64 -19.71
C PRO A 691 -6.68 -12.22 -19.20
N VAL A 692 -5.42 -11.81 -19.10
CA VAL A 692 -5.01 -10.46 -18.70
C VAL A 692 -4.31 -9.80 -19.89
N PRO A 693 -4.92 -8.78 -20.53
CA PRO A 693 -4.34 -8.14 -21.71
C PRO A 693 -2.97 -7.50 -21.43
N GLU A 694 -2.02 -7.61 -22.38
CA GLU A 694 -0.65 -7.07 -22.23
C GLU A 694 -0.62 -5.53 -22.17
N ARG A 695 -1.53 -4.87 -22.92
CA ARG A 695 -1.68 -3.41 -22.93
C ARG A 695 -3.12 -3.00 -22.64
N LEU A 696 -3.28 -1.87 -21.94
CA LEU A 696 -4.60 -1.39 -21.57
C LEU A 696 -5.46 -1.12 -22.82
N GLY A 697 -6.68 -1.67 -22.82
CA GLY A 697 -7.62 -1.58 -23.94
C GLY A 697 -7.49 -2.70 -24.99
N GLU A 698 -6.50 -3.59 -24.87
CA GLU A 698 -6.49 -4.84 -25.64
C GLU A 698 -7.58 -5.80 -25.14
N PRO A 699 -8.12 -6.69 -25.99
CA PRO A 699 -9.25 -7.53 -25.61
C PRO A 699 -8.84 -8.60 -24.59
N SER A 700 -9.67 -8.80 -23.57
CA SER A 700 -9.62 -9.96 -22.68
C SER A 700 -10.55 -11.08 -23.18
N VAL A 701 -10.25 -12.34 -22.85
CA VAL A 701 -11.22 -13.45 -22.97
C VAL A 701 -12.42 -13.25 -22.03
N PHE A 702 -12.22 -12.51 -20.93
CA PHE A 702 -13.26 -12.22 -19.96
C PHE A 702 -14.07 -10.98 -20.36
N LYS A 703 -15.38 -11.09 -20.18
CA LYS A 703 -16.36 -9.99 -20.34
C LYS A 703 -17.02 -9.63 -19.00
N HIS A 704 -16.98 -10.56 -18.06
CA HIS A 704 -17.64 -10.47 -16.76
C HIS A 704 -16.64 -10.76 -15.64
N VAL A 705 -16.63 -9.89 -14.64
CA VAL A 705 -15.84 -10.04 -13.42
C VAL A 705 -16.82 -10.14 -12.25
N VAL A 706 -16.65 -11.19 -11.43
CA VAL A 706 -17.29 -11.30 -10.12
C VAL A 706 -16.22 -11.12 -9.07
N TYR A 707 -16.35 -10.10 -8.23
CA TYR A 707 -15.40 -9.79 -7.17
C TYR A 707 -16.07 -10.05 -5.82
N ILE A 708 -15.57 -11.07 -5.10
CA ILE A 708 -16.11 -11.51 -3.82
C ILE A 708 -15.19 -11.02 -2.71
N ILE A 709 -15.73 -10.15 -1.86
CA ILE A 709 -15.08 -9.62 -0.66
C ILE A 709 -15.70 -10.35 0.54
N LYS A 710 -14.85 -10.85 1.43
CA LYS A 710 -15.21 -11.64 2.60
C LYS A 710 -14.63 -11.02 3.86
N GLU A 711 -14.97 -11.58 5.02
CA GLU A 711 -14.63 -11.03 6.33
C GLU A 711 -13.77 -11.91 7.24
N ASN A 712 -12.99 -11.22 8.03
CA ASN A 712 -11.58 -11.24 7.69
C ASN A 712 -10.81 -12.39 8.32
N LYS A 713 -9.84 -12.96 7.59
CA LYS A 713 -8.99 -14.08 8.07
C LYS A 713 -7.57 -13.94 7.57
N THR A 714 -6.61 -14.34 8.39
CA THR A 714 -5.24 -14.56 7.93
C THR A 714 -5.13 -15.81 7.06
N TYR A 715 -4.08 -15.88 6.23
CA TYR A 715 -3.80 -17.08 5.42
C TYR A 715 -3.70 -18.33 6.28
N ASP A 716 -2.91 -18.29 7.36
CA ASP A 716 -2.71 -19.46 8.21
C ASP A 716 -3.98 -19.94 8.90
N GLN A 717 -4.92 -19.06 9.22
CA GLN A 717 -6.19 -19.45 9.85
C GLN A 717 -7.03 -20.38 8.98
N VAL A 718 -6.96 -20.25 7.66
CA VAL A 718 -7.77 -21.03 6.71
C VAL A 718 -6.92 -22.06 5.97
N PHE A 719 -5.80 -21.67 5.37
CA PHE A 719 -4.94 -22.52 4.53
C PHE A 719 -3.65 -22.98 5.21
N GLY A 720 -3.49 -22.74 6.52
CA GLY A 720 -2.34 -23.21 7.27
C GLY A 720 -2.15 -24.74 7.26
N ASP A 721 -3.21 -25.50 6.95
CA ASP A 721 -3.20 -26.95 6.82
C ASP A 721 -2.97 -27.47 5.38
N ILE A 722 -2.72 -26.59 4.39
CA ILE A 722 -2.34 -26.98 3.02
C ILE A 722 -0.81 -27.11 2.91
N PRO A 723 -0.22 -28.32 2.86
CA PRO A 723 1.24 -28.48 2.98
C PRO A 723 2.05 -27.94 1.80
N GLN A 724 1.42 -27.76 0.64
CA GLN A 724 2.09 -27.27 -0.57
C GLN A 724 2.37 -25.77 -0.53
N GLY A 725 1.55 -25.00 0.18
CA GLY A 725 1.75 -23.56 0.37
C GLY A 725 2.58 -23.28 1.60
N LYS A 726 3.02 -22.03 1.76
CA LYS A 726 3.70 -21.56 2.96
C LYS A 726 2.73 -21.40 4.14
N GLY A 727 2.11 -22.47 4.64
CA GLY A 727 1.15 -22.45 5.76
C GLY A 727 1.69 -23.02 7.07
N ASP A 728 1.23 -22.49 8.21
CA ASP A 728 1.48 -23.05 9.54
C ASP A 728 0.20 -23.67 10.16
N SER A 729 0.14 -25.00 10.15
CA SER A 729 -0.99 -25.78 10.70
C SER A 729 -1.25 -25.56 12.19
N SER A 730 -0.26 -25.05 12.95
CA SER A 730 -0.44 -24.73 14.36
C SER A 730 -1.34 -23.49 14.58
N LEU A 731 -1.39 -22.60 13.58
CA LEU A 731 -2.21 -21.39 13.55
C LEU A 731 -3.56 -21.61 12.84
N CYS A 732 -3.72 -22.72 12.11
CA CYS A 732 -4.97 -23.06 11.42
C CYS A 732 -6.15 -23.25 12.39
N ILE A 733 -7.24 -22.52 12.14
CA ILE A 733 -8.49 -22.53 12.93
C ILE A 733 -9.62 -23.16 12.12
N PHE A 734 -9.74 -22.80 10.84
CA PHE A 734 -10.86 -23.14 9.96
C PHE A 734 -10.39 -23.91 8.71
N GLY A 735 -9.56 -24.93 8.92
CA GLY A 735 -9.01 -25.79 7.86
C GLY A 735 -10.07 -26.58 7.08
N GLU A 736 -9.63 -27.56 6.28
CA GLU A 736 -10.44 -28.24 5.24
C GLU A 736 -11.77 -28.83 5.75
N LYS A 737 -11.82 -29.24 7.02
CA LYS A 737 -13.07 -29.72 7.63
C LYS A 737 -14.16 -28.65 7.65
N ILE A 738 -13.81 -27.40 7.94
CA ILE A 738 -14.75 -26.28 8.07
C ILE A 738 -14.95 -25.57 6.74
N THR A 739 -13.89 -25.47 5.93
CA THR A 739 -13.89 -24.76 4.64
C THR A 739 -13.61 -25.68 3.45
N PRO A 740 -14.38 -26.78 3.26
CA PRO A 740 -14.10 -27.75 2.20
C PRO A 740 -14.16 -27.13 0.79
N ASN A 741 -15.03 -26.14 0.53
CA ASN A 741 -15.12 -25.51 -0.77
C ASN A 741 -13.89 -24.64 -1.05
N MET A 742 -13.47 -23.77 -0.14
CA MET A 742 -12.28 -22.94 -0.31
C MET A 742 -11.03 -23.80 -0.57
N HIS A 743 -10.88 -24.93 0.13
CA HIS A 743 -9.80 -25.89 -0.08
C HIS A 743 -9.88 -26.59 -1.44
N ALA A 744 -11.07 -27.01 -1.87
CA ALA A 744 -11.27 -27.65 -3.16
C ALA A 744 -11.01 -26.67 -4.31
N LEU A 745 -11.47 -25.41 -4.18
CA LEU A 745 -11.25 -24.35 -5.15
C LEU A 745 -9.76 -24.03 -5.29
N ALA A 746 -9.03 -23.90 -4.18
CA ALA A 746 -7.58 -23.71 -4.17
C ALA A 746 -6.88 -24.84 -4.94
N LYS A 747 -7.22 -26.11 -4.64
CA LYS A 747 -6.62 -27.28 -5.30
C LYS A 747 -6.96 -27.37 -6.79
N GLN A 748 -8.16 -26.95 -7.20
CA GLN A 748 -8.63 -27.08 -8.59
C GLN A 748 -8.19 -25.91 -9.49
N PHE A 749 -8.23 -24.68 -8.98
CA PHE A 749 -8.00 -23.46 -9.76
C PHE A 749 -6.67 -22.77 -9.44
N GLY A 750 -6.01 -23.15 -8.34
CA GLY A 750 -4.83 -22.49 -7.81
C GLY A 750 -5.17 -21.50 -6.70
N TRP A 751 -4.16 -21.14 -5.90
CA TRP A 751 -4.28 -20.15 -4.82
C TRP A 751 -2.96 -19.41 -4.62
N MET A 752 -3.00 -18.33 -3.84
CA MET A 752 -1.83 -17.52 -3.52
C MET A 752 -1.41 -17.75 -2.07
N ASP A 753 -0.13 -18.01 -1.83
CA ASP A 753 0.44 -18.12 -0.47
C ASP A 753 1.27 -16.90 -0.02
N ASP A 754 1.31 -15.87 -0.87
CA ASP A 754 1.95 -14.57 -0.63
C ASP A 754 1.02 -13.41 -1.06
N TYR A 755 -0.26 -13.49 -0.66
CA TYR A 755 -1.28 -12.47 -0.92
C TYR A 755 -1.63 -11.68 0.35
N TYR A 756 -1.73 -10.35 0.24
CA TYR A 756 -1.83 -9.45 1.39
C TYR A 756 -3.06 -8.54 1.34
N ALA A 757 -3.71 -8.38 2.49
CA ALA A 757 -4.65 -7.29 2.75
C ALA A 757 -3.90 -5.98 2.89
N SER A 758 -4.38 -4.92 2.26
CA SER A 758 -3.78 -3.58 2.35
C SER A 758 -4.25 -2.79 3.58
N GLY A 759 -5.46 -3.09 4.09
CA GLY A 759 -6.01 -2.51 5.32
C GLY A 759 -5.75 -3.36 6.57
N LYS A 760 -5.92 -2.76 7.76
CA LYS A 760 -5.77 -3.45 9.05
C LYS A 760 -7.09 -3.80 9.75
N SER A 761 -8.17 -3.14 9.33
CA SER A 761 -9.53 -3.30 9.85
C SER A 761 -10.55 -3.03 8.72
N SER A 762 -11.82 -3.46 8.84
CA SER A 762 -12.83 -3.31 7.77
C SER A 762 -13.07 -1.85 7.40
N ALA A 763 -12.90 -0.93 8.35
CA ALA A 763 -12.93 0.50 8.09
C ALA A 763 -11.81 1.02 7.17
N GLU A 764 -10.80 0.22 6.86
CA GLU A 764 -9.81 0.44 5.79
C GLU A 764 -9.99 -0.57 4.64
N GLY A 765 -10.24 -1.84 5.00
CA GLY A 765 -10.26 -2.99 4.10
C GLY A 765 -11.19 -2.81 2.91
N HIS A 766 -12.44 -2.43 3.18
CA HIS A 766 -13.44 -2.17 2.15
C HIS A 766 -13.03 -1.07 1.17
N GLN A 767 -12.38 0.01 1.63
CA GLN A 767 -11.94 1.06 0.69
C GLN A 767 -10.67 0.64 -0.06
N TRP A 768 -9.79 -0.17 0.53
CA TRP A 768 -8.68 -0.77 -0.22
C TRP A 768 -9.18 -1.73 -1.31
N THR A 769 -10.20 -2.54 -1.03
CA THR A 769 -10.78 -3.46 -2.01
C THR A 769 -11.53 -2.75 -3.11
N ASP A 770 -12.16 -1.60 -2.85
CA ASP A 770 -13.03 -0.94 -3.83
C ASP A 770 -12.44 0.31 -4.49
N ALA A 771 -11.51 1.01 -3.83
CA ALA A 771 -10.88 2.22 -4.34
C ALA A 771 -9.35 2.09 -4.51
N GLY A 772 -8.73 1.03 -4.01
CA GLY A 772 -7.27 0.83 -4.11
C GLY A 772 -6.44 1.82 -3.31
N MET A 773 -7.07 2.65 -2.46
CA MET A 773 -6.44 3.50 -1.44
C MET A 773 -7.46 3.93 -0.39
N VAL A 774 -6.98 4.38 0.77
CA VAL A 774 -7.80 5.07 1.79
C VAL A 774 -7.57 6.58 1.77
N SER A 775 -8.53 7.37 2.25
CA SER A 775 -8.36 8.82 2.39
C SER A 775 -7.44 9.16 3.58
N ASP A 776 -6.91 10.40 3.60
CA ASP A 776 -6.06 10.85 4.73
C ASP A 776 -6.80 10.86 6.07
N TYR A 777 -8.13 11.06 6.04
CA TYR A 777 -8.99 10.89 7.20
C TYR A 777 -8.91 9.47 7.75
N VAL A 778 -9.08 8.46 6.90
CA VAL A 778 -9.06 7.05 7.32
C VAL A 778 -7.69 6.68 7.89
N ALA A 779 -6.60 7.02 7.19
CA ALA A 779 -5.23 6.73 7.64
C ALA A 779 -4.95 7.30 9.05
N LYS A 780 -5.46 8.50 9.37
CA LYS A 780 -5.28 9.14 10.69
C LYS A 780 -6.20 8.58 11.79
N ASN A 781 -7.29 7.91 11.42
CA ASN A 781 -8.29 7.39 12.35
C ASN A 781 -8.06 5.93 12.74
N VAL A 782 -7.15 5.21 12.06
CA VAL A 782 -6.83 3.82 12.37
C VAL A 782 -6.62 3.63 13.88
N ARG A 783 -7.32 2.63 14.43
CA ARG A 783 -7.44 2.25 15.86
C ARG A 783 -8.13 3.27 16.78
N ALA A 784 -8.23 4.52 16.38
CA ALA A 784 -8.81 5.59 17.18
C ALA A 784 -10.32 5.77 16.95
N TRP A 785 -10.76 5.81 15.69
CA TRP A 785 -12.17 5.88 15.26
C TRP A 785 -13.03 6.90 16.01
N PHE A 786 -12.45 8.04 16.42
CA PHE A 786 -13.13 9.05 17.24
C PHE A 786 -14.38 9.65 16.58
N ARG A 787 -14.39 9.71 15.25
CA ARG A 787 -15.43 10.34 14.44
C ARG A 787 -16.46 9.33 13.92
N SER A 788 -16.00 8.27 13.26
CA SER A 788 -16.78 7.13 12.77
C SER A 788 -15.87 5.94 12.49
N TYR A 789 -16.52 4.78 12.31
CA TYR A 789 -15.94 3.56 11.78
C TYR A 789 -16.56 3.31 10.39
N PRO A 790 -15.99 3.83 9.29
CA PRO A 790 -16.70 3.96 8.00
C PRO A 790 -16.58 2.70 7.09
N HIS A 791 -16.67 1.51 7.68
CA HIS A 791 -16.66 0.21 6.99
C HIS A 791 -17.71 0.09 5.88
N ARG A 792 -18.96 0.54 6.10
CA ARG A 792 -20.03 0.61 5.08
C ARG A 792 -19.87 1.69 4.03
N GLN A 793 -18.78 2.45 4.07
CA GLN A 793 -18.52 3.56 3.15
C GLN A 793 -19.67 4.58 3.16
N ASP A 794 -20.25 4.85 4.34
CA ASP A 794 -21.38 5.75 4.55
C ASP A 794 -20.94 7.21 4.82
N ASP A 795 -19.70 7.41 5.24
CA ASP A 795 -19.08 8.71 5.51
C ASP A 795 -18.42 9.32 4.26
N ALA A 796 -18.89 10.50 3.84
CA ALA A 796 -18.36 11.20 2.68
C ALA A 796 -16.85 11.52 2.72
N LEU A 797 -16.22 11.51 3.90
CA LEU A 797 -14.79 11.74 4.07
C LEU A 797 -13.91 10.55 3.65
N VAL A 798 -14.46 9.35 3.44
CA VAL A 798 -13.67 8.19 2.98
C VAL A 798 -13.52 8.13 1.47
N TYR A 799 -14.39 8.84 0.74
CA TYR A 799 -14.42 8.80 -0.71
C TYR A 799 -13.22 9.52 -1.31
N ASN A 800 -12.46 8.79 -2.13
CA ASN A 800 -11.35 9.34 -2.90
C ASN A 800 -11.87 10.20 -4.06
N LYS A 801 -11.05 11.12 -4.57
CA LYS A 801 -11.47 12.05 -5.63
C LYS A 801 -11.97 11.35 -6.90
N SER A 802 -11.35 10.21 -7.24
CA SER A 802 -11.73 9.36 -8.38
C SER A 802 -12.92 8.45 -8.10
N GLY A 803 -13.43 8.40 -6.86
CA GLY A 803 -14.41 7.43 -6.42
C GLY A 803 -13.83 6.02 -6.27
N PHE A 804 -14.64 5.03 -6.61
CA PHE A 804 -14.39 3.59 -6.50
C PHE A 804 -14.42 2.91 -7.87
N ILE A 805 -14.11 1.62 -7.92
CA ILE A 805 -13.99 0.86 -9.16
C ILE A 805 -15.31 0.81 -9.96
N TRP A 806 -16.46 0.85 -9.30
CA TRP A 806 -17.75 0.96 -9.98
C TRP A 806 -17.92 2.30 -10.68
N ASN A 807 -17.41 3.41 -10.14
CA ASN A 807 -17.44 4.70 -10.81
C ASN A 807 -16.63 4.62 -12.10
N GLN A 808 -15.41 4.07 -12.04
CA GLN A 808 -14.56 3.87 -13.22
C GLN A 808 -15.21 2.98 -14.27
N ALA A 809 -15.84 1.89 -13.85
CA ALA A 809 -16.53 0.97 -14.74
C ALA A 809 -17.68 1.68 -15.47
N LEU A 810 -18.57 2.37 -14.73
CA LEU A 810 -19.69 3.13 -15.32
C LEU A 810 -19.20 4.23 -16.27
N ASP A 811 -18.16 4.98 -15.88
CA ASP A 811 -17.61 6.08 -16.66
C ASP A 811 -16.93 5.62 -17.97
N ASN A 812 -16.55 4.34 -18.04
CA ASN A 812 -15.97 3.71 -19.23
C ASN A 812 -16.94 2.74 -19.93
N GLY A 813 -18.25 2.97 -19.76
CA GLY A 813 -19.30 2.29 -20.51
C GLY A 813 -19.53 0.83 -20.13
N LYS A 814 -19.12 0.42 -18.92
CA LYS A 814 -19.38 -0.92 -18.38
C LYS A 814 -20.64 -0.92 -17.51
N THR A 815 -21.33 -2.05 -17.50
CA THR A 815 -22.45 -2.28 -16.58
C THR A 815 -21.95 -2.83 -15.25
N VAL A 816 -22.55 -2.38 -14.15
CA VAL A 816 -22.16 -2.74 -12.79
C VAL A 816 -23.37 -3.23 -12.00
N ARG A 817 -23.16 -4.20 -11.12
CA ARG A 817 -24.13 -4.64 -10.11
C ARG A 817 -23.44 -4.85 -8.77
N ILE A 818 -23.96 -4.23 -7.72
CA ILE A 818 -23.36 -4.29 -6.38
C ILE A 818 -24.25 -5.12 -5.45
N TYR A 819 -23.63 -6.03 -4.70
CA TYR A 819 -24.28 -6.91 -3.75
C TYR A 819 -23.61 -6.73 -2.38
N GLY A 820 -24.15 -5.80 -1.57
CA GLY A 820 -23.80 -5.62 -0.16
C GLY A 820 -22.76 -4.55 0.15
N GLU A 821 -21.98 -4.08 -0.83
CA GLU A 821 -21.03 -2.97 -0.64
C GLU A 821 -21.71 -1.59 -0.69
N ALA A 822 -21.16 -0.64 0.07
CA ALA A 822 -21.57 0.78 0.11
C ALA A 822 -23.07 1.03 0.38
N CYS A 823 -23.72 0.15 1.15
CA CYS A 823 -25.14 0.25 1.49
C CYS A 823 -25.45 -0.23 2.92
N GLU A 824 -26.62 0.13 3.45
CA GLU A 824 -27.18 -0.40 4.70
C GLU A 824 -28.51 -1.11 4.43
N THR A 825 -28.71 -2.28 5.03
CA THR A 825 -29.97 -3.03 4.94
C THR A 825 -30.96 -2.53 5.99
N GLU A 826 -32.12 -2.05 5.53
CA GLU A 826 -33.24 -1.67 6.38
C GLU A 826 -34.22 -2.83 6.57
N TYR A 827 -34.31 -3.36 7.80
CA TYR A 827 -35.13 -4.52 8.16
C TYR A 827 -35.65 -4.43 9.62
N ASP A 828 -36.57 -5.31 10.01
CA ASP A 828 -37.03 -5.40 11.42
C ASP A 828 -35.90 -5.92 12.33
N ARG A 829 -35.21 -4.98 13.00
CA ARG A 829 -34.09 -5.25 13.92
C ARG A 829 -34.48 -6.08 15.16
N ASN A 830 -35.76 -6.36 15.39
CA ASN A 830 -36.18 -7.31 16.41
C ASN A 830 -35.90 -8.77 16.00
N LEU A 831 -35.85 -9.05 14.70
CA LEU A 831 -35.54 -10.37 14.18
C LEU A 831 -34.07 -10.72 14.47
N LYS A 832 -33.84 -11.88 15.06
CA LYS A 832 -32.50 -12.41 15.32
C LYS A 832 -32.10 -13.36 14.19
N TRP A 833 -30.84 -13.78 14.19
CA TRP A 833 -30.30 -14.71 13.20
C TRP A 833 -31.20 -15.94 13.01
N ALA A 834 -31.65 -16.56 14.12
CA ALA A 834 -32.49 -17.76 14.05
C ALA A 834 -33.87 -17.49 13.41
N ASP A 835 -34.44 -16.30 13.63
CA ASP A 835 -35.71 -15.90 13.01
C ASP A 835 -35.52 -15.70 11.51
N LEU A 836 -34.50 -14.94 11.10
CA LEU A 836 -34.18 -14.70 9.70
C LEU A 836 -33.85 -16.00 8.96
N TYR A 837 -33.04 -16.88 9.56
CA TYR A 837 -32.70 -18.17 8.99
C TYR A 837 -33.93 -19.08 8.85
N LYS A 838 -34.82 -19.10 9.85
CA LYS A 838 -36.10 -19.84 9.75
C LYS A 838 -36.96 -19.28 8.61
N ARG A 839 -37.11 -17.96 8.52
CA ARG A 839 -37.85 -17.31 7.43
C ARG A 839 -37.29 -17.70 6.06
N TYR A 840 -35.96 -17.72 5.93
CA TYR A 840 -35.25 -18.17 4.74
C TYR A 840 -35.57 -19.64 4.41
N LYS A 841 -35.47 -20.54 5.39
CA LYS A 841 -35.80 -21.98 5.22
C LYS A 841 -37.27 -22.21 4.86
N ASP A 842 -38.17 -21.38 5.37
CA ASP A 842 -39.61 -21.39 5.05
C ASP A 842 -39.91 -20.80 3.64
N GLY A 843 -38.89 -20.31 2.91
CA GLY A 843 -39.04 -19.71 1.59
C GLY A 843 -39.75 -18.36 1.60
N LYS A 844 -39.74 -17.64 2.74
CA LYS A 844 -40.35 -16.31 2.82
C LYS A 844 -39.54 -15.31 2.00
N LYS A 845 -40.26 -14.46 1.27
CA LYS A 845 -39.65 -13.40 0.48
C LYS A 845 -39.03 -12.31 1.38
N PRO A 846 -37.97 -11.63 0.91
CA PRO A 846 -37.46 -10.43 1.54
C PRO A 846 -38.53 -9.35 1.71
N ASP A 847 -38.58 -8.75 2.89
CA ASP A 847 -39.39 -7.57 3.24
C ASP A 847 -38.52 -6.40 3.72
N TRP A 848 -37.23 -6.45 3.40
CA TRP A 848 -36.22 -5.43 3.65
C TRP A 848 -35.72 -4.83 2.34
N HIS A 849 -35.04 -3.70 2.41
CA HIS A 849 -34.42 -3.03 1.27
C HIS A 849 -33.08 -2.41 1.65
N ASN A 850 -32.26 -2.07 0.65
CA ASN A 850 -30.99 -1.39 0.86
C ASN A 850 -31.08 0.11 0.57
N GLU A 851 -30.37 0.90 1.38
CA GLU A 851 -30.16 2.34 1.21
C GLU A 851 -28.66 2.65 1.11
N SER A 852 -28.30 3.80 0.54
CA SER A 852 -26.90 4.25 0.42
C SER A 852 -26.81 5.77 0.50
N THR A 853 -25.71 6.27 1.05
CA THR A 853 -25.36 7.70 1.04
C THR A 853 -24.77 8.14 -0.29
N ILE A 854 -24.47 7.22 -1.20
CA ILE A 854 -23.97 7.48 -2.56
C ILE A 854 -25.14 7.38 -3.54
N ALA A 855 -25.77 8.50 -3.89
CA ALA A 855 -26.95 8.50 -4.75
C ALA A 855 -26.73 7.79 -6.10
N ARG A 856 -25.52 7.88 -6.66
CA ARG A 856 -25.17 7.29 -7.96
C ARG A 856 -25.30 5.76 -7.99
N ILE A 857 -25.13 5.06 -6.86
CA ILE A 857 -25.16 3.60 -6.84
C ILE A 857 -26.55 3.01 -6.55
N LEU A 858 -27.51 3.81 -6.07
CA LEU A 858 -28.87 3.34 -5.76
C LEU A 858 -29.52 2.52 -6.89
N PRO A 859 -29.36 2.83 -8.19
CA PRO A 859 -29.94 2.02 -9.27
C PRO A 859 -29.23 0.69 -9.52
N ILE A 860 -27.98 0.53 -9.05
CA ILE A 860 -27.13 -0.63 -9.35
C ILE A 860 -26.88 -1.54 -8.14
N ILE A 861 -27.18 -1.11 -6.93
CA ILE A 861 -27.22 -2.01 -5.77
C ILE A 861 -28.37 -3.02 -5.90
N SER A 862 -28.14 -4.25 -5.47
CA SER A 862 -29.21 -5.23 -5.35
C SER A 862 -30.18 -4.76 -4.27
N PRO A 863 -31.49 -4.75 -4.55
CA PRO A 863 -32.46 -4.11 -3.65
C PRO A 863 -32.61 -4.85 -2.32
N THR A 864 -32.37 -6.16 -2.29
CA THR A 864 -32.66 -7.01 -1.12
C THR A 864 -31.48 -7.85 -0.67
N PHE A 865 -30.30 -7.72 -1.29
CA PHE A 865 -29.11 -8.44 -0.90
C PHE A 865 -28.53 -7.81 0.38
N PRO A 866 -28.49 -8.49 1.53
CA PRO A 866 -28.05 -7.85 2.78
C PRO A 866 -26.60 -7.33 2.72
N ASP A 867 -26.38 -6.17 3.32
CA ASP A 867 -25.12 -5.42 3.37
C ASP A 867 -23.92 -6.20 3.98
N CYS A 868 -22.73 -5.63 3.78
CA CYS A 868 -21.44 -6.19 4.13
C CYS A 868 -21.22 -6.41 5.64
N ASP A 869 -21.99 -5.79 6.52
CA ASP A 869 -21.75 -5.92 7.98
C ASP A 869 -22.84 -6.69 8.70
N ASN A 870 -23.88 -7.08 7.97
CA ASN A 870 -25.04 -7.68 8.58
C ASN A 870 -24.92 -9.20 8.69
N ILE A 871 -24.17 -9.66 9.70
CA ILE A 871 -23.96 -11.09 10.01
C ILE A 871 -25.21 -11.79 10.58
N ALA A 872 -26.33 -11.08 10.75
CA ALA A 872 -27.60 -11.69 11.14
C ALA A 872 -28.25 -12.47 9.99
N PHE A 873 -27.91 -12.14 8.73
CA PHE A 873 -28.35 -12.88 7.56
C PHE A 873 -27.36 -13.99 7.22
N SER A 874 -27.87 -15.17 6.86
CA SER A 874 -27.03 -16.28 6.37
C SER A 874 -26.47 -15.97 4.98
N ASP A 875 -25.24 -16.37 4.70
CA ASP A 875 -24.64 -16.24 3.38
C ASP A 875 -25.29 -17.20 2.37
N GLN A 876 -26.00 -18.24 2.83
CA GLN A 876 -26.86 -19.05 1.94
C GLN A 876 -28.01 -18.23 1.36
N GLN A 877 -28.54 -17.29 2.12
CA GLN A 877 -29.58 -16.38 1.66
C GLN A 877 -29.03 -15.37 0.65
N ARG A 878 -27.84 -14.81 0.92
CA ARG A 878 -27.08 -13.98 -0.03
C ARG A 878 -26.83 -14.74 -1.35
N ALA A 879 -26.33 -15.97 -1.26
CA ALA A 879 -26.09 -16.82 -2.42
C ALA A 879 -27.38 -17.07 -3.23
N ASP A 880 -28.52 -17.32 -2.57
CA ASP A 880 -29.79 -17.50 -3.28
C ASP A 880 -30.25 -16.25 -4.02
N ILE A 881 -30.13 -15.07 -3.42
CA ILE A 881 -30.48 -13.80 -4.06
C ILE A 881 -29.59 -13.57 -5.30
N PHE A 882 -28.27 -13.74 -5.14
CA PHE A 882 -27.32 -13.60 -6.25
C PHE A 882 -27.60 -14.60 -7.37
N ILE A 883 -27.78 -15.88 -7.05
CA ILE A 883 -28.06 -16.95 -8.02
C ILE A 883 -29.38 -16.69 -8.76
N GLN A 884 -30.40 -16.17 -8.07
CA GLN A 884 -31.67 -15.82 -8.70
C GLN A 884 -31.52 -14.66 -9.68
N GLU A 885 -30.82 -13.59 -9.30
CA GLU A 885 -30.54 -12.45 -10.20
C GLU A 885 -29.68 -12.87 -11.39
N TRP A 886 -28.62 -13.66 -11.16
CA TRP A 886 -27.78 -14.20 -12.24
C TRP A 886 -28.62 -14.94 -13.27
N LYS A 887 -29.48 -15.86 -12.84
CA LYS A 887 -30.36 -16.62 -13.74
C LYS A 887 -31.34 -15.72 -14.51
N GLN A 888 -31.72 -14.56 -13.96
CA GLN A 888 -32.54 -13.58 -14.67
C GLN A 888 -31.73 -12.86 -15.74
N PHE A 889 -30.54 -12.37 -15.40
CA PHE A 889 -29.63 -11.73 -16.37
C PHE A 889 -29.20 -12.69 -17.48
N GLU A 890 -28.97 -13.96 -17.16
CA GLU A 890 -28.61 -14.97 -18.15
C GLU A 890 -29.74 -15.27 -19.13
N LYS A 891 -30.99 -15.30 -18.67
CA LYS A 891 -32.15 -15.40 -19.57
C LYS A 891 -32.29 -14.16 -20.47
N GLY A 892 -31.95 -12.98 -19.96
CA GLY A 892 -32.06 -11.70 -20.65
C GLY A 892 -30.88 -11.31 -21.54
N ASP A 893 -29.82 -12.13 -21.60
CA ASP A 893 -28.54 -11.78 -22.25
C ASP A 893 -27.93 -10.45 -21.76
N SER A 894 -28.07 -10.17 -20.46
CA SER A 894 -27.79 -8.86 -19.87
C SER A 894 -26.86 -8.94 -18.65
N LEU A 895 -25.94 -9.91 -18.63
CA LEU A 895 -25.04 -10.11 -17.48
C LEU A 895 -24.12 -8.88 -17.30
N PRO A 896 -24.01 -8.31 -16.08
CA PRO A 896 -23.16 -7.14 -15.85
C PRO A 896 -21.68 -7.40 -16.13
N ASN A 897 -20.93 -6.39 -16.56
CA ASN A 897 -19.48 -6.52 -16.76
C ASN A 897 -18.73 -6.65 -15.43
N LEU A 898 -19.17 -5.94 -14.39
CA LEU A 898 -18.60 -5.97 -13.05
C LEU A 898 -19.70 -6.27 -12.02
N MET A 899 -19.49 -7.31 -11.22
CA MET A 899 -20.32 -7.66 -10.08
C MET A 899 -19.44 -7.68 -8.84
N ILE A 900 -19.84 -6.96 -7.79
CA ILE A 900 -19.12 -6.91 -6.51
C ILE A 900 -20.03 -7.48 -5.45
N LEU A 901 -19.51 -8.40 -4.64
CA LEU A 901 -20.28 -9.23 -3.73
C LEU A 901 -19.60 -9.30 -2.37
N SER A 902 -20.30 -8.92 -1.31
CA SER A 902 -19.87 -9.15 0.07
C SER A 902 -20.48 -10.43 0.64
N LEU A 903 -19.66 -11.24 1.32
CA LEU A 903 -20.09 -12.42 2.07
C LEU A 903 -19.41 -12.42 3.46
N PRO A 904 -20.06 -11.83 4.49
CA PRO A 904 -19.36 -11.49 5.72
C PRO A 904 -19.45 -12.52 6.86
N ASN A 905 -20.18 -13.63 6.72
CA ASN A 905 -20.40 -14.51 7.88
C ASN A 905 -19.14 -15.24 8.34
N ASP A 906 -18.06 -15.26 7.57
CA ASP A 906 -16.79 -15.76 8.08
C ASP A 906 -16.18 -14.87 9.16
N HIS A 907 -16.60 -13.60 9.32
CA HIS A 907 -16.31 -12.76 10.50
C HIS A 907 -16.61 -13.49 11.83
N SER A 908 -17.70 -14.25 11.85
CA SER A 908 -18.31 -14.88 13.03
C SER A 908 -18.91 -13.90 14.04
N ALA A 909 -19.63 -14.44 15.04
CA ALA A 909 -20.16 -13.69 16.17
C ALA A 909 -19.50 -14.13 17.50
N GLY A 910 -18.28 -14.68 17.41
CA GLY A 910 -17.63 -15.35 18.52
C GLY A 910 -18.50 -16.46 19.11
N THR A 911 -18.67 -16.45 20.44
CA THR A 911 -19.47 -17.44 21.17
C THR A 911 -20.81 -16.87 21.68
N SER A 912 -21.33 -15.84 21.01
CA SER A 912 -22.62 -15.23 21.35
C SER A 912 -23.76 -16.26 21.21
N PRO A 913 -24.61 -16.46 22.24
CA PRO A 913 -25.72 -17.42 22.20
C PRO A 913 -26.82 -17.05 21.19
N ASP A 914 -26.81 -15.80 20.69
CA ASP A 914 -27.80 -15.31 19.74
C ASP A 914 -27.45 -15.70 18.28
N PHE A 915 -26.28 -16.33 18.07
CA PHE A 915 -25.73 -16.69 16.77
C PHE A 915 -25.24 -18.15 16.71
N PRO A 916 -25.07 -18.71 15.50
CA PRO A 916 -24.37 -19.98 15.30
C PRO A 916 -22.94 -19.95 15.84
N THR A 917 -22.39 -21.14 16.08
CA THR A 917 -20.98 -21.27 16.47
C THR A 917 -20.03 -20.74 15.38
N PRO A 918 -18.79 -20.33 15.71
CA PRO A 918 -17.83 -19.85 14.71
C PRO A 918 -17.65 -20.80 13.52
N ASN A 919 -17.55 -22.12 13.78
CA ASN A 919 -17.45 -23.13 12.72
C ASN A 919 -18.67 -23.16 11.80
N ALA A 920 -19.87 -22.96 12.35
CA ALA A 920 -21.11 -22.98 11.57
C ALA A 920 -21.22 -21.74 10.67
N MET A 921 -20.81 -20.56 11.15
CA MET A 921 -20.82 -19.33 10.36
C MET A 921 -19.77 -19.35 9.24
N VAL A 922 -18.55 -19.85 9.52
CA VAL A 922 -17.53 -20.02 8.48
C VAL A 922 -17.93 -21.10 7.46
N ALA A 923 -18.58 -22.18 7.89
CA ALA A 923 -19.12 -23.19 6.97
C ALA A 923 -20.31 -22.67 6.13
N ASP A 924 -21.12 -21.76 6.69
CA ASP A 924 -22.22 -21.07 6.00
C ASP A 924 -21.67 -20.20 4.85
N ASN A 925 -20.61 -19.44 5.13
CA ASN A 925 -19.88 -18.67 4.13
C ASN A 925 -19.18 -19.54 3.07
N ASP A 926 -18.45 -20.59 3.48
CA ASP A 926 -17.76 -21.52 2.56
C ASP A 926 -18.71 -22.18 1.56
N LEU A 927 -19.86 -22.67 2.05
CA LEU A 927 -20.87 -23.28 1.20
C LEU A 927 -21.48 -22.24 0.24
N ALA A 928 -21.68 -20.99 0.68
CA ALA A 928 -22.23 -19.94 -0.17
C ALA A 928 -21.30 -19.65 -1.36
N VAL A 929 -20.00 -19.50 -1.10
CA VAL A 929 -18.95 -19.37 -2.13
C VAL A 929 -19.00 -20.55 -3.09
N GLY A 930 -19.03 -21.78 -2.55
CA GLY A 930 -19.09 -23.00 -3.36
C GLY A 930 -20.30 -23.05 -4.30
N ARG A 931 -21.49 -22.70 -3.79
CA ARG A 931 -22.75 -22.67 -4.57
C ARG A 931 -22.75 -21.60 -5.65
N ILE A 932 -22.20 -20.42 -5.36
CA ILE A 932 -22.07 -19.33 -6.32
C ILE A 932 -21.16 -19.76 -7.48
N ILE A 933 -20.00 -20.32 -7.17
CA ILE A 933 -19.02 -20.76 -8.18
C ILE A 933 -19.56 -21.96 -8.97
N GLU A 934 -20.24 -22.90 -8.32
CA GLU A 934 -20.93 -24.00 -9.02
C GLU A 934 -21.91 -23.45 -10.05
N MET A 935 -22.75 -22.48 -9.66
CA MET A 935 -23.71 -21.85 -10.56
C MET A 935 -23.01 -21.17 -11.74
N ILE A 936 -21.99 -20.34 -11.48
CA ILE A 936 -21.27 -19.60 -12.52
C ILE A 936 -20.56 -20.57 -13.47
N SER A 937 -19.89 -21.60 -12.94
CA SER A 937 -19.14 -22.56 -13.77
C SER A 937 -20.02 -23.47 -14.62
N LYS A 938 -21.32 -23.56 -14.31
CA LYS A 938 -22.34 -24.27 -15.11
C LYS A 938 -23.15 -23.33 -16.01
N SER A 939 -22.92 -22.02 -15.93
CA SER A 939 -23.57 -21.00 -16.76
C SER A 939 -22.99 -20.96 -18.17
N ARG A 940 -23.78 -20.51 -19.14
CA ARG A 940 -23.31 -20.28 -20.52
C ARG A 940 -22.22 -19.20 -20.62
N TYR A 941 -22.00 -18.40 -19.57
CA TYR A 941 -20.96 -17.37 -19.52
C TYR A 941 -19.65 -17.81 -18.87
N TRP A 942 -19.52 -19.08 -18.44
CA TRP A 942 -18.33 -19.59 -17.75
C TRP A 942 -17.03 -19.24 -18.49
N ASP A 943 -17.00 -19.47 -19.80
CA ASP A 943 -15.85 -19.22 -20.68
C ASP A 943 -15.43 -17.74 -20.76
N SER A 944 -16.27 -16.82 -20.31
CA SER A 944 -16.04 -15.36 -20.35
C SER A 944 -16.16 -14.68 -18.98
N THR A 945 -16.15 -15.46 -17.90
CA THR A 945 -16.25 -14.96 -16.53
C THR A 945 -14.98 -15.29 -15.74
N VAL A 946 -14.51 -14.33 -14.97
CA VAL A 946 -13.49 -14.53 -13.93
C VAL A 946 -14.04 -14.13 -12.57
N ILE A 947 -13.70 -14.92 -11.56
CA ILE A 947 -14.07 -14.66 -10.17
C ILE A 947 -12.80 -14.37 -9.38
N PHE A 948 -12.77 -13.25 -8.68
CA PHE A 948 -11.73 -12.88 -7.73
C PHE A 948 -12.30 -12.99 -6.32
N ILE A 949 -11.54 -13.59 -5.40
CA ILE A 949 -11.95 -13.74 -3.99
C ILE A 949 -10.83 -13.21 -3.10
N THR A 950 -11.18 -12.32 -2.19
CA THR A 950 -10.29 -11.74 -1.18
C THR A 950 -11.01 -11.61 0.15
N GLN A 951 -10.26 -11.50 1.24
CA GLN A 951 -10.75 -10.84 2.45
C GLN A 951 -10.61 -9.32 2.28
N ASP A 952 -11.47 -8.54 2.93
CA ASP A 952 -11.35 -7.09 3.06
C ASP A 952 -10.10 -6.70 3.89
N ASP A 953 -9.76 -7.49 4.91
CA ASP A 953 -8.53 -7.34 5.68
C ASP A 953 -7.99 -8.68 6.27
N SER A 954 -6.93 -8.60 7.09
CA SER A 954 -6.35 -9.74 7.82
C SER A 954 -6.53 -9.69 9.34
N GLN A 955 -7.27 -8.71 9.86
CA GLN A 955 -7.50 -8.32 11.26
C GLN A 955 -7.64 -9.48 12.23
N SER A 956 -8.21 -10.59 11.77
CA SER A 956 -8.30 -11.81 12.55
C SER A 956 -6.97 -12.60 12.64
N GLY A 957 -6.48 -12.72 13.88
CA GLY A 957 -5.57 -13.77 14.27
C GLY A 957 -4.09 -13.46 14.04
N TRP A 958 -3.35 -14.52 13.73
CA TRP A 958 -1.90 -14.52 13.66
C TRP A 958 -1.46 -15.26 12.42
N ASP A 959 -0.41 -14.77 11.79
CA ASP A 959 0.21 -15.37 10.63
C ASP A 959 1.73 -15.39 10.81
N HIS A 960 2.37 -16.49 10.42
CA HIS A 960 3.79 -16.70 10.65
C HIS A 960 4.71 -15.93 9.67
N ILE A 961 4.18 -15.49 8.53
CA ILE A 961 4.94 -14.70 7.54
C ILE A 961 4.71 -13.21 7.76
N SER A 962 3.44 -12.81 7.83
CA SER A 962 3.08 -11.40 7.96
C SER A 962 1.67 -11.24 8.49
N ALA A 963 1.50 -10.30 9.42
CA ALA A 963 0.20 -9.91 9.96
C ALA A 963 -0.82 -9.49 8.88
N TYR A 964 -0.35 -9.07 7.70
CA TYR A 964 -1.19 -8.62 6.57
C TYR A 964 -1.59 -9.76 5.62
N ARG A 965 -1.03 -10.96 5.76
CA ARG A 965 -1.24 -12.04 4.80
C ARG A 965 -2.65 -12.62 4.93
N THR A 966 -3.34 -12.74 3.81
CA THR A 966 -4.74 -13.18 3.74
C THR A 966 -5.00 -14.10 2.54
N ILE A 967 -6.27 -14.44 2.31
CA ILE A 967 -6.72 -15.35 1.26
C ILE A 967 -6.92 -14.59 -0.05
N GLY A 968 -6.26 -15.08 -1.11
CA GLY A 968 -6.45 -14.60 -2.49
C GLY A 968 -6.65 -15.77 -3.46
N LEU A 969 -7.73 -15.72 -4.24
CA LEU A 969 -8.06 -16.75 -5.25
C LEU A 969 -8.53 -16.12 -6.57
N THR A 970 -8.24 -16.82 -7.67
CA THR A 970 -8.79 -16.54 -9.01
C THR A 970 -9.45 -17.79 -9.57
N VAL A 971 -10.75 -17.74 -9.86
CA VAL A 971 -11.52 -18.89 -10.35
C VAL A 971 -12.10 -18.59 -11.72
N SER A 972 -11.64 -19.35 -12.72
CA SER A 972 -12.06 -19.25 -14.11
C SER A 972 -11.63 -20.51 -14.88
N PRO A 973 -12.14 -20.74 -16.10
CA PRO A 973 -11.59 -21.76 -17.00
C PRO A 973 -10.11 -21.55 -17.33
N TYR A 974 -9.62 -20.31 -17.19
CA TYR A 974 -8.26 -19.91 -17.51
C TYR A 974 -7.37 -19.81 -16.27
N SER A 975 -7.83 -20.21 -15.09
CA SER A 975 -6.98 -20.22 -13.90
C SER A 975 -5.82 -21.21 -14.07
N SER A 976 -4.66 -20.89 -13.52
CA SER A 976 -3.43 -21.65 -13.73
C SER A 976 -3.48 -23.06 -13.11
N GLY A 977 -4.32 -23.29 -12.09
CA GLY A 977 -4.39 -24.56 -11.36
C GLY A 977 -3.17 -24.80 -10.46
N LYS A 978 -2.34 -23.77 -10.23
CA LYS A 978 -1.07 -23.87 -9.52
C LYS A 978 -1.04 -22.99 -8.28
N LEU A 979 -0.16 -23.33 -7.34
CA LEU A 979 0.22 -22.41 -6.28
C LEU A 979 0.99 -21.22 -6.88
N VAL A 980 0.62 -20.01 -6.46
CA VAL A 980 1.26 -18.75 -6.85
C VAL A 980 1.93 -18.14 -5.62
N SER A 981 3.24 -17.95 -5.69
CA SER A 981 4.07 -17.40 -4.60
C SER A 981 4.63 -16.02 -4.89
N SER A 982 4.16 -15.37 -5.97
CA SER A 982 4.43 -13.97 -6.27
C SER A 982 3.74 -13.08 -5.24
N ASN A 983 4.42 -12.01 -4.81
CA ASN A 983 3.82 -11.06 -3.89
C ASN A 983 2.70 -10.28 -4.57
N TYR A 984 1.47 -10.45 -4.07
CA TYR A 984 0.27 -9.75 -4.52
C TYR A 984 -0.52 -9.18 -3.35
N ASN A 985 -1.40 -8.24 -3.63
CA ASN A 985 -2.30 -7.63 -2.65
C ASN A 985 -3.58 -7.16 -3.34
N GLN A 986 -4.52 -6.61 -2.57
CA GLN A 986 -5.79 -6.10 -3.06
C GLN A 986 -5.63 -5.11 -4.22
N THR A 987 -4.62 -4.23 -4.18
CA THR A 987 -4.37 -3.28 -5.28
C THR A 987 -3.88 -3.96 -6.56
N SER A 988 -3.22 -5.13 -6.45
CA SER A 988 -2.84 -5.97 -7.60
C SER A 988 -4.07 -6.65 -8.22
N MET A 989 -5.02 -7.07 -7.38
CA MET A 989 -6.29 -7.63 -7.80
C MET A 989 -7.14 -6.59 -8.53
N LEU A 990 -7.31 -5.40 -7.95
CA LEU A 990 -8.00 -4.29 -8.62
C LEU A 990 -7.35 -3.92 -9.95
N ARG A 991 -6.02 -3.77 -9.95
CA ARG A 991 -5.30 -3.44 -11.18
C ARG A 991 -5.49 -4.49 -12.28
N THR A 992 -5.65 -5.76 -11.90
CA THR A 992 -5.95 -6.85 -12.83
C THR A 992 -7.39 -6.78 -13.35
N ILE A 993 -8.38 -6.48 -12.49
CA ILE A 993 -9.78 -6.27 -12.89
C ILE A 993 -9.88 -5.11 -13.89
N GLU A 994 -9.21 -3.99 -13.61
CA GLU A 994 -9.12 -2.84 -14.51
C GLU A 994 -8.54 -3.24 -15.87
N GLN A 995 -7.43 -3.97 -15.87
CA GLN A 995 -6.77 -4.42 -17.08
C GLN A 995 -7.66 -5.33 -17.93
N ILE A 996 -8.42 -6.23 -17.29
CA ILE A 996 -9.38 -7.13 -17.93
C ILE A 996 -10.53 -6.37 -18.58
N LEU A 997 -11.10 -5.40 -17.85
CA LEU A 997 -12.25 -4.63 -18.32
C LEU A 997 -11.85 -3.45 -19.23
N GLY A 998 -10.56 -3.14 -19.35
CA GLY A 998 -10.05 -2.01 -20.11
C GLY A 998 -10.26 -0.67 -19.39
N LEU A 999 -10.30 -0.66 -18.07
CA LEU A 999 -10.47 0.52 -17.22
C LEU A 999 -9.11 1.18 -16.93
N PRO A 1000 -9.01 2.52 -16.99
CA PRO A 1000 -7.83 3.21 -16.47
C PRO A 1000 -7.76 3.09 -14.94
N PRO A 1001 -6.54 3.09 -14.37
CA PRO A 1001 -6.37 3.06 -12.92
C PRO A 1001 -7.06 4.24 -12.23
N MET A 1002 -7.58 4.02 -11.02
CA MET A 1002 -8.21 5.08 -10.22
C MET A 1002 -7.19 6.07 -9.68
N ASN A 1003 -5.98 5.59 -9.36
CA ASN A 1003 -5.00 6.36 -8.63
C ASN A 1003 -3.54 5.88 -8.82
N VAL A 1004 -2.59 6.43 -8.06
CA VAL A 1004 -1.16 6.04 -8.18
C VAL A 1004 -0.86 4.65 -7.63
N ILE A 1005 -1.63 4.17 -6.65
CA ILE A 1005 -1.36 2.91 -5.98
C ILE A 1005 -1.68 1.75 -6.93
N ASP A 1006 -2.90 1.70 -7.47
CA ASP A 1006 -3.29 0.69 -8.47
C ASP A 1006 -2.49 0.83 -9.78
N ALA A 1007 -2.23 2.05 -10.27
CA ALA A 1007 -1.42 2.28 -11.48
C ALA A 1007 0.00 1.71 -11.40
N SER A 1008 0.54 1.55 -10.19
CA SER A 1008 1.86 0.97 -9.93
C SER A 1008 1.80 -0.47 -9.40
N ALA A 1009 0.60 -1.02 -9.23
CA ALA A 1009 0.42 -2.39 -8.77
C ALA A 1009 0.81 -3.42 -9.85
N ARG A 1010 1.22 -4.60 -9.39
CA ARG A 1010 1.61 -5.71 -10.26
C ARG A 1010 0.36 -6.39 -10.82
N LEU A 1011 0.38 -6.77 -12.10
CA LEU A 1011 -0.70 -7.57 -12.69
C LEU A 1011 -0.56 -9.04 -12.28
N MET A 1012 -1.68 -9.69 -11.96
CA MET A 1012 -1.72 -11.08 -11.48
C MET A 1012 -1.66 -12.11 -12.61
N THR A 1013 -0.69 -11.95 -13.51
CA THR A 1013 -0.62 -12.73 -14.76
C THR A 1013 -0.42 -14.22 -14.52
N ASP A 1014 0.46 -14.61 -13.60
CA ASP A 1014 0.76 -16.01 -13.26
C ASP A 1014 -0.38 -16.78 -12.58
N CYS A 1015 -1.46 -16.10 -12.18
CA CYS A 1015 -2.71 -16.72 -11.77
C CYS A 1015 -3.49 -17.35 -12.95
N PHE A 1016 -3.11 -17.05 -14.19
CA PHE A 1016 -3.82 -17.47 -15.39
C PHE A 1016 -2.97 -18.30 -16.36
N GLN A 1017 -3.64 -19.02 -17.25
CA GLN A 1017 -3.08 -19.72 -18.40
C GLN A 1017 -3.90 -19.40 -19.65
N ASN A 1018 -3.30 -19.51 -20.84
CA ASN A 1018 -3.99 -19.16 -22.09
C ASN A 1018 -4.90 -20.29 -22.64
N LYS A 1019 -4.85 -21.48 -22.06
CA LYS A 1019 -5.66 -22.63 -22.48
C LYS A 1019 -6.82 -22.82 -21.52
N ILE A 1020 -8.00 -23.00 -22.09
CA ILE A 1020 -9.21 -23.30 -21.33
C ILE A 1020 -9.10 -24.67 -20.63
N ASN A 1021 -9.45 -24.71 -19.34
CA ASN A 1021 -9.77 -25.91 -18.59
C ASN A 1021 -11.30 -26.05 -18.54
N PRO A 1022 -11.90 -27.03 -19.23
CA PRO A 1022 -13.36 -27.16 -19.34
C PRO A 1022 -14.01 -27.71 -18.06
N LEU A 1023 -13.23 -28.01 -17.00
CA LEU A 1023 -13.77 -28.51 -15.75
C LEU A 1023 -14.64 -27.45 -15.07
N THR A 1024 -15.89 -27.82 -14.79
CA THR A 1024 -16.80 -27.05 -13.94
C THR A 1024 -16.55 -27.37 -12.47
N TYR A 1025 -17.05 -26.53 -11.58
CA TYR A 1025 -17.03 -26.79 -10.14
C TYR A 1025 -18.36 -27.40 -9.67
N THR A 1026 -18.31 -28.26 -8.64
CA THR A 1026 -19.49 -28.78 -7.95
C THR A 1026 -19.29 -28.50 -6.47
N ALA A 1027 -20.27 -27.82 -5.86
CA ALA A 1027 -20.18 -27.42 -4.47
C ALA A 1027 -20.11 -28.63 -3.54
N LEU A 1028 -19.21 -28.59 -2.57
CA LEU A 1028 -19.11 -29.60 -1.53
C LEU A 1028 -20.08 -29.26 -0.39
N PRO A 1029 -20.73 -30.27 0.22
CA PRO A 1029 -21.61 -30.05 1.36
C PRO A 1029 -20.84 -29.50 2.56
N ASN A 1030 -21.53 -28.74 3.40
CA ASN A 1030 -21.00 -28.34 4.71
C ASN A 1030 -20.84 -29.57 5.62
N ASN A 1031 -19.72 -29.64 6.34
CA ASN A 1031 -19.45 -30.73 7.30
C ASN A 1031 -19.95 -30.43 8.74
N VAL A 1032 -20.46 -29.23 8.96
CA VAL A 1032 -20.99 -28.73 10.24
C VAL A 1032 -22.38 -28.15 9.98
N PRO A 1033 -23.42 -28.47 10.78
CA PRO A 1033 -24.74 -27.87 10.62
C PRO A 1033 -24.67 -26.34 10.71
N LEU A 1034 -25.24 -25.65 9.72
CA LEU A 1034 -25.16 -24.18 9.62
C LEU A 1034 -25.95 -23.47 10.74
N ASP A 1035 -26.95 -24.15 11.30
CA ASP A 1035 -27.79 -23.71 12.41
C ASP A 1035 -27.32 -24.26 13.76
N GLN A 1036 -26.07 -24.74 13.85
CA GLN A 1036 -25.50 -25.14 15.12
C GLN A 1036 -25.26 -23.91 16.01
N MET A 1037 -26.24 -23.60 16.87
CA MET A 1037 -26.21 -22.46 17.79
C MET A 1037 -25.18 -22.60 18.91
N ASN A 1038 -24.62 -21.47 19.34
CA ASN A 1038 -23.83 -21.39 20.56
C ASN A 1038 -24.68 -21.77 21.79
N LYS A 1039 -24.02 -22.25 22.84
CA LYS A 1039 -24.70 -22.63 24.09
C LYS A 1039 -25.24 -21.42 24.84
N GLY A 1040 -26.45 -21.54 25.38
CA GLY A 1040 -27.03 -20.53 26.27
C GLY A 1040 -26.19 -20.32 27.54
N LEU A 1041 -26.19 -19.08 28.05
CA LEU A 1041 -25.33 -18.65 29.17
C LEU A 1041 -25.50 -19.49 30.44
N GLN A 1042 -26.71 -19.99 30.72
CA GLN A 1042 -27.01 -20.77 31.93
C GLN A 1042 -26.19 -22.07 32.03
N GLY A 1043 -25.78 -22.65 30.90
CA GLY A 1043 -24.97 -23.86 30.85
C GLY A 1043 -23.45 -23.63 30.85
N LEU A 1044 -23.00 -22.37 30.84
CA LEU A 1044 -21.58 -22.02 30.73
C LEU A 1044 -21.00 -21.62 32.09
N ARG A 1045 -19.72 -21.97 32.33
CA ARG A 1045 -18.94 -21.58 33.52
C ARG A 1045 -17.56 -21.08 33.10
N GLY A 1046 -16.86 -20.38 34.01
CA GLY A 1046 -15.48 -19.94 33.81
C GLY A 1046 -15.26 -19.10 32.54
N LYS A 1047 -14.14 -19.37 31.83
CA LYS A 1047 -13.77 -18.65 30.60
C LYS A 1047 -14.84 -18.73 29.52
N ALA A 1048 -15.47 -19.89 29.34
CA ALA A 1048 -16.52 -20.07 28.34
C ALA A 1048 -17.72 -19.12 28.56
N ARG A 1049 -18.16 -18.95 29.81
CA ARG A 1049 -19.24 -17.98 30.13
C ARG A 1049 -18.78 -16.54 29.91
N LYS A 1050 -17.54 -16.22 30.30
CA LYS A 1050 -16.95 -14.89 30.11
C LYS A 1050 -16.91 -14.52 28.62
N PHE A 1051 -16.41 -15.41 27.78
CA PHE A 1051 -16.30 -15.19 26.35
C PHE A 1051 -17.64 -15.09 25.65
N ALA A 1052 -18.64 -15.88 26.05
CA ALA A 1052 -20.01 -15.73 25.54
C ALA A 1052 -20.63 -14.37 25.90
N LEU A 1053 -20.35 -13.85 27.11
CA LEU A 1053 -20.78 -12.50 27.52
C LEU A 1053 -20.07 -11.39 26.74
N GLN A 1054 -18.75 -11.53 26.51
CA GLN A 1054 -17.99 -10.58 25.70
C GLN A 1054 -18.47 -10.57 24.25
N SER A 1055 -18.69 -11.76 23.66
CA SER A 1055 -19.19 -11.90 22.28
C SER A 1055 -20.53 -11.20 22.08
N LYS A 1056 -21.42 -11.20 23.08
CA LYS A 1056 -22.67 -10.44 22.99
C LYS A 1056 -22.43 -8.93 22.85
N LEU A 1057 -21.43 -8.38 23.54
CA LEU A 1057 -21.13 -6.94 23.47
C LEU A 1057 -20.54 -6.55 22.12
N GLU A 1058 -19.58 -7.34 21.62
CA GLU A 1058 -18.94 -7.09 20.32
C GLU A 1058 -19.96 -7.04 19.19
N VAL A 1059 -20.86 -8.03 19.13
CA VAL A 1059 -21.84 -8.13 18.02
C VAL A 1059 -22.86 -6.98 17.99
N PHE A 1060 -23.13 -6.34 19.12
CA PHE A 1060 -24.05 -5.19 19.14
C PHE A 1060 -23.38 -3.85 18.79
N ASN A 1061 -22.05 -3.82 18.65
CA ASN A 1061 -21.31 -2.62 18.31
C ASN A 1061 -21.12 -2.42 16.79
N GLU A 1062 -21.47 -3.42 15.96
CA GLU A 1062 -21.14 -3.61 14.52
C GLU A 1062 -19.98 -4.60 14.32
N VAL A 1063 -19.82 -5.11 13.09
CA VAL A 1063 -18.63 -5.87 12.68
C VAL A 1063 -17.41 -5.00 12.97
N ASP A 1064 -16.43 -5.54 13.70
CA ASP A 1064 -15.19 -4.85 14.05
C ASP A 1064 -15.32 -3.52 14.79
N GLY A 1065 -16.21 -3.51 15.80
CA GLY A 1065 -16.35 -2.42 16.77
C GLY A 1065 -15.10 -2.09 17.61
N GLY A 1066 -13.98 -2.79 17.39
CA GLY A 1066 -12.67 -2.32 17.82
C GLY A 1066 -11.96 -3.09 18.92
N GLU A 1067 -12.47 -4.22 19.37
CA GLU A 1067 -11.85 -5.10 20.37
C GLU A 1067 -11.45 -6.45 19.76
N ASP A 1068 -10.89 -6.39 18.55
CA ASP A 1068 -10.72 -7.53 17.66
C ASP A 1068 -9.74 -8.60 18.20
N ASP A 1069 -8.72 -8.22 18.99
CA ASP A 1069 -7.90 -9.21 19.74
C ASP A 1069 -8.74 -10.02 20.75
N ILE A 1070 -9.79 -9.43 21.34
CA ILE A 1070 -10.71 -10.17 22.20
C ILE A 1070 -11.50 -11.18 21.36
N MET A 1071 -12.02 -10.78 20.19
CA MET A 1071 -12.71 -11.69 19.28
C MET A 1071 -11.79 -12.85 18.86
N ASN A 1072 -10.56 -12.55 18.48
CA ASN A 1072 -9.55 -13.54 18.12
C ASN A 1072 -9.25 -14.54 19.25
N ARG A 1073 -9.19 -14.07 20.51
CA ARG A 1073 -9.05 -14.94 21.69
C ARG A 1073 -10.25 -15.84 21.90
N ILE A 1074 -11.45 -15.33 21.65
CA ILE A 1074 -12.71 -16.08 21.78
C ILE A 1074 -12.74 -17.20 20.74
N ILE A 1075 -12.45 -16.88 19.48
CA ILE A 1075 -12.40 -17.84 18.37
C ILE A 1075 -11.33 -18.91 18.62
N TRP A 1076 -10.13 -18.50 19.05
CA TRP A 1076 -9.07 -19.44 19.40
C TRP A 1076 -9.46 -20.37 20.55
N PHE A 1077 -10.06 -19.84 21.62
CA PHE A 1077 -10.51 -20.67 22.73
C PHE A 1077 -11.61 -21.65 22.30
N TYR A 1078 -12.52 -21.22 21.43
CA TYR A 1078 -13.54 -22.09 20.86
C TYR A 1078 -12.91 -23.25 20.06
N ALA A 1079 -11.93 -22.95 19.20
CA ALA A 1079 -11.34 -23.94 18.30
C ALA A 1079 -10.27 -24.83 18.97
N LYS A 1080 -9.48 -24.28 19.90
CA LYS A 1080 -8.28 -24.91 20.49
C LYS A 1080 -8.38 -25.13 22.00
N GLY A 1081 -9.51 -24.78 22.63
CA GLY A 1081 -9.72 -24.92 24.08
C GLY A 1081 -8.75 -24.09 24.92
N GLU A 1082 -8.15 -24.70 25.93
CA GLU A 1082 -7.20 -24.03 26.84
C GLU A 1082 -5.78 -23.86 26.27
N THR A 1083 -5.56 -24.21 25.00
CA THR A 1083 -4.28 -23.99 24.33
C THR A 1083 -3.91 -22.51 24.38
N LYS A 1084 -2.65 -22.19 24.77
CA LYS A 1084 -2.18 -20.81 24.98
C LYS A 1084 -2.33 -19.98 23.70
N TYR A 1085 -3.26 -19.03 23.70
CA TYR A 1085 -3.42 -18.05 22.62
C TYR A 1085 -2.11 -17.31 22.33
N PRO A 1086 -1.72 -17.16 21.06
CA PRO A 1086 -0.71 -16.21 20.58
C PRO A 1086 -0.54 -14.91 21.40
N ARG A 1087 0.60 -14.73 22.05
CA ARG A 1087 0.94 -13.68 23.02
C ARG A 1087 2.45 -13.55 23.12
N ILE A 1088 2.95 -12.34 22.93
CA ILE A 1088 4.35 -11.99 23.15
C ILE A 1088 4.70 -12.30 24.61
N ASN A 1089 5.64 -13.22 24.84
CA ASN A 1089 6.36 -13.29 26.12
C ASN A 1089 7.29 -12.07 26.20
N SER A 1090 6.80 -10.92 26.67
CA SER A 1090 7.70 -9.83 27.06
C SER A 1090 8.23 -10.16 28.45
N GLY A 1091 9.49 -10.57 28.56
CA GLY A 1091 10.18 -10.66 29.83
C GLY A 1091 10.19 -9.30 30.53
N GLN A 1092 9.21 -9.04 31.39
CA GLN A 1092 9.26 -8.13 32.52
C GLN A 1092 8.33 -8.70 33.58
N LYS A 1093 8.95 -9.18 34.66
CA LYS A 1093 8.32 -9.35 35.98
C LYS A 1093 8.31 -8.01 36.69
#